data_AF-A0A5Q2RRF2-F1
#
_entry.id   AF-A0A5Q2RRF2-F1
#
_cell.length_a   1.000
_cell.length_b   1.000
_cell.length_c   1.000
_cell.angle_alpha   90.00
_cell.angle_beta   90.00
_cell.angle_gamma   90.00
#
_symmetry.space_group_name_H-M   'P 1'
#
loop_
_entity.id
_entity.type
_entity.pdbx_description
1 polymer ?
#
loop_
_entity_poly.entity_id
_entity_poly.type
_entity_poly.pdbx_seq_one_letter_code
_entity_poly.pdbx_strand_id
1 'polypeptide(L)'
;MDGVVTDTASVHAAAWAELFDDALHDPRAGRAAPIPFDPGGDYRRYVDGRSREDGVATFLDSRSVDVPLGQEGDPPDAWTVHGLAARKNDLYLKRLTEHGVRVFAGTTDLIRRLRAGGIPVGLVTASRDADKLLAAAEIKDLFDVVVDGALAVDLALPGKPDPAMFLEAARRLAVDPARVAVVEDAVSGVAAASAGGFRLVVGVNRADQRAALEAAGADLVLDDVALLDLGVLRTDPWVAAYAGFDPAHEGHREALTTVGNGYLGTRGAAPERRADGIHYPGTYLAGIYNRLTSMVEDREVEDEHLVNAPNWLLLDVRIDEGRWWSDGGLHISDERRELDLRRAVLTRTAILTDGDGRRLRLTQRRLASMDRPHVAALETTLVADGWTGVVTVRSGIDAGITNSNVAEYAALANRHLTDVDAWDAAADTLVVVTETSQSRIRIATAARTTVASVTPVRSGHIDLGDGRHVHDLTIELTDQSPIVVDKTIAFATSRDVAIASPEDGALAELSRAHGGFTGRLEAHEAAWRRLWGHFRIELDAERDVQLVLNLHAYHLLSAISPHTAEVDAGVPARGLHGEGYRGHVFWDELFVLPVVGVHLPEVSRALLEYRWRRLPAARQAARVAGLAGARFPWQSGSDGREETPEQLFNLRSGRWMPDNSRRQYHVGLAVAFNAWLHYQATDDRAWLAERGTDLIIEVARLFASLATHDAASDRFHIEGVMGPDEYHDGYPGTPGSGLRDNAYTNVLAAWVCGRAVDTLAELAGYAGDEARDRLDIAIGEVERWEQLSRRLNVCFHEDGVISQFDGYTDLTEFDWDHYRATYGNIGRLDLILESEGDATNRYKLSKQADVLMVLYLLGPDQLLAQLDRLGYRVSGDSLRRTVDYYLDRTAHGSTLSRVVHASVLARLDPARAWDLFRDALVADLDDTQGGTTAEGIHLGAMAGTIDIVTRAFAGLALLDDPPSFHPHLPSGLHHVDFRLHHRGQLIGVSLDHDRLRLTTAADGPSAPIEVRVGHRRVRLPGNTAVDVEL
;
A
#
# COMPACT_ATOMS: atom_id res chain seq x y z
N MET A 1 15.25 -12.93 22.67
CA MET A 1 15.45 -11.76 23.57
C MET A 1 16.19 -10.69 22.80
N ASP A 2 17.45 -10.92 22.47
CA ASP A 2 18.23 -10.09 21.54
C ASP A 2 17.50 -10.06 20.18
N GLY A 3 17.48 -8.90 19.51
CA GLY A 3 16.86 -8.67 18.20
C GLY A 3 15.32 -8.68 18.16
N VAL A 4 14.67 -9.27 19.17
CA VAL A 4 13.20 -9.30 19.33
C VAL A 4 12.73 -8.29 20.39
N VAL A 5 13.28 -8.35 21.59
CA VAL A 5 12.88 -7.52 22.74
C VAL A 5 13.87 -6.37 22.95
N THR A 6 15.18 -6.65 22.82
CA THR A 6 16.25 -5.69 23.05
C THR A 6 17.19 -5.58 21.85
N ASP A 7 17.65 -4.38 21.55
CA ASP A 7 18.73 -4.13 20.58
C ASP A 7 20.09 -4.28 21.26
N THR A 8 20.36 -5.49 21.72
CA THR A 8 21.63 -5.90 22.33
C THR A 8 22.53 -6.60 21.33
N ALA A 9 22.03 -6.91 20.13
CA ALA A 9 22.76 -7.54 19.04
C ALA A 9 23.91 -6.64 18.57
N SER A 10 23.68 -5.34 18.43
CA SER A 10 24.72 -4.35 18.09
C SER A 10 25.85 -4.30 19.14
N VAL A 11 25.48 -4.33 20.43
CA VAL A 11 26.42 -4.36 21.56
C VAL A 11 27.19 -5.69 21.58
N HIS A 12 26.52 -6.81 21.28
CA HIS A 12 27.15 -8.11 21.14
C HIS A 12 28.13 -8.16 19.97
N ALA A 13 27.72 -7.73 18.79
CA ALA A 13 28.56 -7.71 17.59
C ALA A 13 29.82 -6.87 17.82
N ALA A 14 29.71 -5.71 18.47
CA ALA A 14 30.86 -4.88 18.84
C ALA A 14 31.80 -5.58 19.85
N ALA A 15 31.26 -6.25 20.87
CA ALA A 15 32.07 -7.00 21.84
C ALA A 15 32.75 -8.22 21.20
N TRP A 16 32.09 -8.89 20.25
CA TRP A 16 32.66 -10.00 19.49
C TRP A 16 33.75 -9.55 18.53
N ALA A 17 33.53 -8.46 17.81
CA ALA A 17 34.54 -7.87 16.93
C ALA A 17 35.82 -7.53 17.71
N GLU A 18 35.68 -6.84 18.84
CA GLU A 18 36.81 -6.52 19.71
C GLU A 18 37.52 -7.80 20.22
N LEU A 19 36.77 -8.80 20.70
CA LEU A 19 37.37 -10.06 21.14
C LEU A 19 38.13 -10.78 20.02
N PHE A 20 37.49 -10.95 18.87
CA PHE A 20 38.02 -11.78 17.79
C PHE A 20 39.15 -11.08 17.06
N ASP A 21 39.07 -9.78 16.85
CA ASP A 21 40.19 -9.01 16.31
C ASP A 21 41.39 -9.11 17.26
N ASP A 22 41.18 -8.98 18.58
CA ASP A 22 42.25 -9.20 19.56
C ASP A 22 42.82 -10.64 19.51
N ALA A 23 41.95 -11.65 19.41
CA ALA A 23 42.36 -13.05 19.38
C ALA A 23 43.11 -13.41 18.09
N LEU A 24 42.69 -12.88 16.94
CA LEU A 24 43.35 -13.09 15.64
C LEU A 24 44.71 -12.39 15.56
N HIS A 25 44.92 -11.31 16.32
CA HIS A 25 46.22 -10.64 16.46
C HIS A 25 47.09 -11.22 17.59
N ASP A 26 46.57 -12.17 18.37
CA ASP A 26 47.33 -12.81 19.45
C ASP A 26 48.43 -13.72 18.89
N PRO A 27 49.69 -13.64 19.39
CA PRO A 27 50.78 -14.51 18.95
C PRO A 27 50.48 -16.02 19.06
N ARG A 28 49.52 -16.42 19.90
CA ARG A 28 49.07 -17.80 20.09
C ARG A 28 48.19 -18.33 18.94
N ALA A 29 47.62 -17.46 18.11
CA ALA A 29 46.76 -17.85 16.99
C ALA A 29 47.50 -18.43 15.76
N GLY A 30 48.84 -18.37 15.74
CA GLY A 30 49.66 -18.95 14.66
C GLY A 30 49.85 -18.03 13.45
N ARG A 31 50.17 -18.61 12.28
CA ARG A 31 50.52 -17.89 11.03
C ARG A 31 49.33 -17.67 10.08
N ALA A 32 48.09 -17.85 10.54
CA ALA A 32 46.92 -17.58 9.71
C ALA A 32 46.85 -16.09 9.36
N ALA A 33 46.41 -15.74 8.14
CA ALA A 33 46.23 -14.34 7.76
C ALA A 33 45.07 -13.75 8.59
N PRO A 34 45.25 -12.61 9.31
CA PRO A 34 44.22 -12.04 10.15
C PRO A 34 43.22 -11.30 9.26
N ILE A 35 42.27 -12.04 8.69
CA ILE A 35 41.06 -11.43 8.15
C ILE A 35 40.22 -11.02 9.36
N PRO A 36 39.98 -9.71 9.60
CA PRO A 36 39.23 -9.24 10.75
C PRO A 36 37.83 -9.86 10.82
N PHE A 37 37.27 -9.90 12.03
CA PHE A 37 35.90 -10.35 12.20
C PHE A 37 34.93 -9.36 11.54
N ASP A 38 34.11 -9.85 10.61
CA ASP A 38 33.01 -9.06 10.05
C ASP A 38 31.83 -9.02 11.04
N PRO A 39 31.54 -7.85 11.68
CA PRO A 39 30.47 -7.75 12.67
C PRO A 39 29.07 -8.00 12.10
N GLY A 40 28.92 -8.00 10.76
CA GLY A 40 27.67 -8.34 10.08
C GLY A 40 27.63 -9.80 9.63
N GLY A 41 28.49 -10.19 8.69
CA GLY A 41 28.48 -11.51 8.06
C GLY A 41 28.97 -12.65 8.96
N ASP A 42 30.14 -12.47 9.60
CA ASP A 42 30.73 -13.51 10.46
C ASP A 42 29.91 -13.67 11.75
N TYR A 43 29.42 -12.57 12.34
CA TYR A 43 28.53 -12.62 13.50
C TYR A 43 27.30 -13.50 13.24
N ARG A 44 26.57 -13.23 12.16
CA ARG A 44 25.36 -14.01 11.80
C ARG A 44 25.65 -15.48 11.55
N ARG A 45 26.76 -15.78 10.88
CA ARG A 45 27.09 -17.16 10.47
C ARG A 45 27.57 -18.04 11.61
N TYR A 46 28.40 -17.48 12.50
CA TYR A 46 29.16 -18.28 13.47
C TYR A 46 28.73 -18.08 14.91
N VAL A 47 28.07 -16.96 15.22
CA VAL A 47 27.85 -16.51 16.60
C VAL A 47 26.37 -16.35 16.93
N ASP A 48 25.58 -15.78 16.03
CA ASP A 48 24.23 -15.34 16.30
C ASP A 48 23.29 -16.51 16.70
N GLY A 49 22.52 -16.29 17.77
CA GLY A 49 21.63 -17.29 18.36
C GLY A 49 22.31 -18.49 19.07
N ARG A 50 23.66 -18.51 19.19
CA ARG A 50 24.42 -19.61 19.83
C ARG A 50 24.94 -19.25 21.22
N SER A 51 25.42 -20.26 21.97
CA SER A 51 26.16 -20.01 23.21
C SER A 51 27.49 -19.31 22.92
N ARG A 52 28.10 -18.66 23.92
CA ARG A 52 29.37 -17.95 23.74
C ARG A 52 30.50 -18.91 23.41
N GLU A 53 30.53 -20.04 24.09
CA GLU A 53 31.50 -21.10 23.92
C GLU A 53 31.41 -21.67 22.49
N ASP A 54 30.20 -21.95 22.00
CA ASP A 54 29.99 -22.41 20.63
C ASP A 54 30.38 -21.34 19.60
N GLY A 55 30.09 -20.06 19.88
CA GLY A 55 30.47 -18.93 19.03
C GLY A 55 31.99 -18.78 18.89
N VAL A 56 32.73 -18.87 20.01
CA VAL A 56 34.20 -18.86 20.02
C VAL A 56 34.75 -20.05 19.23
N ALA A 57 34.26 -21.26 19.54
CA ALA A 57 34.74 -22.48 18.91
C ALA A 57 34.49 -22.47 17.39
N THR A 58 33.28 -22.12 16.96
CA THR A 58 32.89 -22.14 15.55
C THR A 58 33.66 -21.10 14.74
N PHE A 59 33.78 -19.86 15.24
CA PHE A 59 34.46 -18.81 14.49
C PHE A 59 35.97 -19.05 14.37
N LEU A 60 36.64 -19.41 15.47
CA LEU A 60 38.09 -19.62 15.45
C LEU A 60 38.49 -20.85 14.63
N ASP A 61 37.68 -21.92 14.65
CA ASP A 61 37.85 -23.06 13.74
C ASP A 61 37.73 -22.64 12.27
N SER A 62 36.78 -21.76 11.94
CA SER A 62 36.62 -21.20 10.57
C SER A 62 37.83 -20.40 10.07
N ARG A 63 38.68 -19.94 10.99
CA ARG A 63 39.93 -19.21 10.73
C ARG A 63 41.17 -20.09 10.96
N SER A 64 40.98 -21.41 11.15
CA SER A 64 42.04 -22.39 11.40
C SER A 64 42.91 -22.07 12.63
N VAL A 65 42.29 -21.45 13.65
CA VAL A 65 42.91 -21.13 14.93
C VAL A 65 42.50 -22.19 15.95
N ASP A 66 43.46 -23.00 16.39
CA ASP A 66 43.23 -24.05 17.38
C ASP A 66 43.21 -23.46 18.80
N VAL A 67 42.06 -23.56 19.46
CA VAL A 67 41.85 -23.11 20.84
C VAL A 67 41.31 -24.28 21.66
N PRO A 68 42.03 -24.71 22.72
CA PRO A 68 41.55 -25.76 23.61
C PRO A 68 40.24 -25.36 24.29
N LEU A 69 39.34 -26.32 24.56
CA LEU A 69 38.06 -26.04 25.23
C LEU A 69 38.26 -25.35 26.61
N GLY A 70 39.24 -25.79 27.40
CA GLY A 70 39.51 -25.26 28.74
C GLY A 70 38.62 -25.85 29.83
N GLN A 71 38.53 -25.16 30.97
CA GLN A 71 37.63 -25.48 32.08
C GLN A 71 36.67 -24.32 32.39
N GLU A 72 35.49 -24.65 32.92
CA GLU A 72 34.55 -23.66 33.39
C GLU A 72 35.15 -22.89 34.58
N GLY A 73 35.31 -21.57 34.44
CA GLY A 73 36.00 -20.70 35.39
C GLY A 73 37.41 -20.26 34.97
N ASP A 74 37.89 -20.63 33.79
CA ASP A 74 39.11 -20.06 33.20
C ASP A 74 39.03 -18.51 33.17
N PRO A 75 40.11 -17.81 33.55
CA PRO A 75 40.10 -16.35 33.58
C PRO A 75 40.04 -15.76 32.15
N PRO A 76 39.54 -14.52 31.98
CA PRO A 76 39.42 -13.84 30.67
C PRO A 76 40.70 -13.78 29.80
N ASP A 77 41.88 -13.90 30.39
CA ASP A 77 43.17 -13.88 29.69
C ASP A 77 43.67 -15.27 29.25
N ALA A 78 42.97 -16.35 29.65
CA ALA A 78 43.28 -17.72 29.27
C ALA A 78 43.00 -17.98 27.78
N TRP A 79 43.92 -18.67 27.12
CA TRP A 79 43.77 -19.09 25.72
C TRP A 79 42.98 -20.40 25.62
N THR A 80 41.72 -20.32 26.04
CA THR A 80 40.76 -21.42 25.98
C THR A 80 39.41 -20.91 25.50
N VAL A 81 38.54 -21.79 25.01
CA VAL A 81 37.17 -21.42 24.61
C VAL A 81 36.44 -20.77 25.80
N HIS A 82 36.57 -21.35 26.99
CA HIS A 82 35.99 -20.78 28.21
C HIS A 82 36.60 -19.43 28.62
N GLY A 83 37.92 -19.26 28.51
CA GLY A 83 38.59 -17.99 28.82
C GLY A 83 38.19 -16.85 27.88
N LEU A 84 38.19 -17.11 26.57
CA LEU A 84 37.75 -16.13 25.57
C LEU A 84 36.26 -15.80 25.69
N ALA A 85 35.41 -16.80 26.01
CA ALA A 85 34.00 -16.58 26.30
C ALA A 85 33.79 -15.68 27.53
N ALA A 86 34.62 -15.84 28.58
CA ALA A 86 34.63 -14.97 29.75
C ALA A 86 35.07 -13.54 29.40
N ARG A 87 36.14 -13.37 28.61
CA ARG A 87 36.59 -12.04 28.14
C ARG A 87 35.53 -11.30 27.33
N LYS A 88 34.86 -12.00 26.42
CA LYS A 88 33.73 -11.44 25.68
C LYS A 88 32.63 -10.96 26.63
N ASN A 89 32.39 -11.69 27.72
CA ASN A 89 31.40 -11.26 28.71
C ASN A 89 31.79 -9.93 29.36
N ASP A 90 33.06 -9.79 29.75
CA ASP A 90 33.54 -8.56 30.38
C ASP A 90 33.44 -7.35 29.43
N LEU A 91 33.84 -7.52 28.17
CA LEU A 91 33.69 -6.51 27.13
C LEU A 91 32.22 -6.13 26.91
N TYR A 92 31.34 -7.12 26.87
CA TYR A 92 29.91 -6.92 26.73
C TYR A 92 29.30 -6.16 27.92
N LEU A 93 29.57 -6.59 29.16
CA LEU A 93 29.06 -5.94 30.37
C LEU A 93 29.54 -4.50 30.52
N LYS A 94 30.80 -4.24 30.14
CA LYS A 94 31.36 -2.89 30.10
C LYS A 94 30.57 -2.00 29.13
N ARG A 95 30.39 -2.45 27.88
CA ARG A 95 29.64 -1.71 26.85
C ARG A 95 28.18 -1.50 27.25
N LEU A 96 27.56 -2.50 27.88
CA LEU A 96 26.19 -2.41 28.40
C LEU A 96 26.06 -1.31 29.48
N THR A 97 27.05 -1.20 30.37
CA THR A 97 27.06 -0.20 31.44
C THR A 97 27.29 1.21 30.87
N GLU A 98 28.10 1.33 29.83
CA GLU A 98 28.43 2.62 29.20
C GLU A 98 27.30 3.17 28.30
N HIS A 99 26.53 2.29 27.65
CA HIS A 99 25.56 2.69 26.61
C HIS A 99 24.09 2.35 26.91
N GLY A 100 23.80 1.59 27.96
CA GLY A 100 22.44 1.16 28.29
C GLY A 100 21.88 0.08 27.35
N VAL A 101 20.59 -0.24 27.49
CA VAL A 101 19.87 -1.22 26.65
C VAL A 101 18.67 -0.54 26.00
N ARG A 102 18.63 -0.53 24.67
CA ARG A 102 17.46 -0.09 23.91
C ARG A 102 16.46 -1.24 23.80
N VAL A 103 15.19 -0.94 24.05
CA VAL A 103 14.06 -1.88 23.95
C VAL A 103 13.26 -1.58 22.70
N PHE A 104 12.78 -2.62 22.01
CA PHE A 104 11.86 -2.46 20.89
C PHE A 104 10.45 -2.16 21.41
N ALA A 105 9.98 -0.93 21.19
CA ALA A 105 8.68 -0.46 21.67
C ALA A 105 7.52 -1.36 21.19
N GLY A 106 7.50 -1.71 19.90
CA GLY A 106 6.50 -2.59 19.29
C GLY A 106 6.37 -3.93 20.01
N THR A 107 7.50 -4.54 20.38
CA THR A 107 7.52 -5.79 21.16
C THR A 107 6.96 -5.59 22.56
N THR A 108 7.34 -4.51 23.26
CA THR A 108 6.78 -4.25 24.60
C THR A 108 5.28 -3.98 24.58
N ASP A 109 4.78 -3.30 23.56
CA ASP A 109 3.37 -2.99 23.43
C ASP A 109 2.56 -4.25 23.08
N LEU A 110 3.08 -5.12 22.21
CA LEU A 110 2.50 -6.44 21.99
C LEU A 110 2.41 -7.24 23.30
N ILE A 111 3.49 -7.32 24.08
CA ILE A 111 3.51 -8.08 25.34
C ILE A 111 2.49 -7.50 26.34
N ARG A 112 2.42 -6.17 26.49
CA ARG A 112 1.42 -5.52 27.35
C ARG A 112 -0.01 -5.85 26.91
N ARG A 113 -0.29 -5.83 25.61
CA ARG A 113 -1.60 -6.20 25.05
C ARG A 113 -1.95 -7.67 25.34
N LEU A 114 -1.00 -8.58 25.11
CA LEU A 114 -1.17 -10.01 25.41
C LEU A 114 -1.49 -10.25 26.89
N ARG A 115 -0.73 -9.61 27.80
CA ARG A 115 -0.97 -9.71 29.24
C ARG A 115 -2.32 -9.13 29.66
N ALA A 116 -2.73 -8.00 29.09
CA ALA A 116 -4.06 -7.43 29.32
C ALA A 116 -5.18 -8.38 28.88
N GLY A 117 -4.93 -9.17 27.83
CA GLY A 117 -5.79 -10.26 27.37
C GLY A 117 -5.67 -11.57 28.17
N GLY A 118 -4.86 -11.61 29.23
CA GLY A 118 -4.64 -12.80 30.05
C GLY A 118 -3.80 -13.90 29.38
N ILE A 119 -3.05 -13.57 28.32
CA ILE A 119 -2.16 -14.51 27.64
C ILE A 119 -0.79 -14.49 28.35
N PRO A 120 -0.30 -15.65 28.85
CA PRO A 120 0.98 -15.71 29.54
C PRO A 120 2.15 -15.63 28.55
N VAL A 121 3.22 -14.94 28.94
CA VAL A 121 4.37 -14.63 28.07
C VAL A 121 5.66 -15.16 28.67
N GLY A 122 6.42 -15.92 27.88
CA GLY A 122 7.74 -16.43 28.25
C GLY A 122 8.86 -15.76 27.47
N LEU A 123 10.00 -15.51 28.11
CA LEU A 123 11.24 -15.09 27.45
C LEU A 123 12.20 -16.28 27.34
N VAL A 124 12.77 -16.48 26.16
CA VAL A 124 13.84 -17.46 25.94
C VAL A 124 15.10 -16.76 25.42
N THR A 125 16.25 -17.07 26.01
CA THR A 125 17.55 -16.55 25.58
C THR A 125 18.69 -17.51 25.93
N ALA A 126 19.71 -17.56 25.07
CA ALA A 126 20.96 -18.27 25.36
C ALA A 126 21.89 -17.48 26.33
N SER A 127 21.58 -16.21 26.62
CA SER A 127 22.37 -15.38 27.52
C SER A 127 22.22 -15.84 28.98
N ARG A 128 23.33 -15.89 29.73
CA ARG A 128 23.31 -16.14 31.18
C ARG A 128 23.09 -14.87 32.01
N ASP A 129 23.02 -13.71 31.36
CA ASP A 129 22.88 -12.39 32.01
C ASP A 129 21.48 -11.79 31.80
N ALA A 130 20.49 -12.61 31.42
CA ALA A 130 19.11 -12.19 31.13
C ALA A 130 18.50 -11.34 32.25
N ASP A 131 18.68 -11.76 33.50
CA ASP A 131 18.14 -11.07 34.67
C ASP A 131 18.67 -9.64 34.83
N LYS A 132 19.97 -9.42 34.54
CA LYS A 132 20.59 -8.08 34.58
C LYS A 132 20.09 -7.22 33.43
N LEU A 133 19.95 -7.81 32.25
CA LEU A 133 19.47 -7.12 31.04
C LEU A 133 18.03 -6.64 31.21
N LEU A 134 17.15 -7.52 31.69
CA LEU A 134 15.75 -7.18 31.94
C LEU A 134 15.58 -6.12 33.02
N ALA A 135 16.44 -6.13 34.05
CA ALA A 135 16.45 -5.10 35.08
C ALA A 135 16.94 -3.75 34.54
N ALA A 136 18.03 -3.74 33.76
CA ALA A 136 18.56 -2.53 33.13
C ALA A 136 17.59 -1.91 32.11
N ALA A 137 16.79 -2.75 31.45
CA ALA A 137 15.76 -2.34 30.50
C ALA A 137 14.39 -2.03 31.15
N GLU A 138 14.24 -2.21 32.46
CA GLU A 138 12.97 -2.00 33.20
C GLU A 138 11.76 -2.79 32.65
N ILE A 139 12.00 -3.99 32.11
CA ILE A 139 10.97 -4.83 31.47
C ILE A 139 10.84 -6.23 32.08
N LYS A 140 11.47 -6.48 33.23
CA LYS A 140 11.41 -7.79 33.90
C LYS A 140 9.98 -8.25 34.19
N ASP A 141 9.11 -7.33 34.58
CA ASP A 141 7.71 -7.61 34.94
C ASP A 141 6.80 -7.91 33.74
N LEU A 142 7.33 -7.86 32.51
CA LEU A 142 6.58 -8.22 31.30
C LEU A 142 6.51 -9.74 31.08
N PHE A 143 7.35 -10.54 31.73
CA PHE A 143 7.47 -11.98 31.46
C PHE A 143 7.04 -12.82 32.67
N ASP A 144 6.17 -13.81 32.43
CA ASP A 144 5.73 -14.75 33.47
C ASP A 144 6.77 -15.86 33.70
N VAL A 145 7.54 -16.19 32.67
CA VAL A 145 8.60 -17.19 32.69
C VAL A 145 9.82 -16.66 31.95
N VAL A 146 11.01 -16.86 32.50
CA VAL A 146 12.28 -16.63 31.81
C VAL A 146 13.07 -17.94 31.76
N VAL A 147 13.42 -18.39 30.56
CA VAL A 147 14.34 -19.51 30.31
C VAL A 147 15.61 -18.95 29.71
N ASP A 148 16.64 -18.79 30.54
CA ASP A 148 17.91 -18.20 30.17
C ASP A 148 19.01 -19.27 30.03
N GLY A 149 20.22 -18.84 29.64
CA GLY A 149 21.35 -19.73 29.45
C GLY A 149 21.86 -20.36 30.75
N ALA A 150 21.60 -19.76 31.92
CA ALA A 150 22.00 -20.35 33.20
C ALA A 150 21.11 -21.55 33.52
N LEU A 151 19.80 -21.37 33.36
CA LEU A 151 18.82 -22.45 33.53
C LEU A 151 19.01 -23.58 32.50
N ALA A 152 19.37 -23.24 31.26
CA ALA A 152 19.64 -24.24 30.23
C ALA A 152 20.80 -25.17 30.64
N VAL A 153 21.86 -24.63 31.25
CA VAL A 153 22.98 -25.42 31.78
C VAL A 153 22.55 -26.28 32.95
N ASP A 154 21.82 -25.71 33.92
CA ASP A 154 21.33 -26.44 35.10
C ASP A 154 20.46 -27.65 34.73
N LEU A 155 19.72 -27.55 33.63
CA LEU A 155 18.82 -28.59 33.13
C LEU A 155 19.43 -29.43 32.00
N ALA A 156 20.69 -29.19 31.61
CA ALA A 156 21.37 -29.84 30.49
C ALA A 156 20.56 -29.79 29.17
N LEU A 157 19.92 -28.65 28.89
CA LEU A 157 19.16 -28.44 27.66
C LEU A 157 20.11 -28.11 26.50
N PRO A 158 19.98 -28.78 25.34
CA PRO A 158 20.73 -28.40 24.14
C PRO A 158 20.34 -27.00 23.65
N GLY A 159 21.30 -26.30 23.05
CA GLY A 159 21.10 -24.98 22.45
C GLY A 159 20.43 -25.04 21.07
N LYS A 160 20.03 -23.87 20.56
CA LYS A 160 19.47 -23.71 19.20
C LYS A 160 20.49 -24.26 18.16
N PRO A 161 20.06 -25.00 17.12
CA PRO A 161 18.69 -25.12 16.61
C PRO A 161 17.83 -26.23 17.26
N ASP A 162 18.22 -26.81 18.40
CA ASP A 162 17.35 -27.74 19.13
C ASP A 162 16.19 -27.00 19.84
N PRO A 163 14.94 -27.52 19.82
CA PRO A 163 13.78 -26.88 20.45
C PRO A 163 13.74 -26.91 21.97
N ALA A 164 14.66 -27.59 22.66
CA ALA A 164 14.57 -27.90 24.08
C ALA A 164 14.29 -26.69 24.99
N MET A 165 14.94 -25.55 24.76
CA MET A 165 14.72 -24.34 25.56
C MET A 165 13.30 -23.75 25.36
N PHE A 166 12.78 -23.76 24.14
CA PHE A 166 11.42 -23.31 23.85
C PHE A 166 10.38 -24.27 24.46
N LEU A 167 10.60 -25.58 24.36
CA LEU A 167 9.73 -26.59 24.95
C LEU A 167 9.69 -26.48 26.49
N GLU A 168 10.82 -26.20 27.13
CA GLU A 168 10.86 -25.95 28.58
C GLU A 168 10.10 -24.68 28.96
N ALA A 169 10.16 -23.61 28.15
CA ALA A 169 9.37 -22.41 28.37
C ALA A 169 7.86 -22.71 28.29
N ALA A 170 7.41 -23.43 27.26
CA ALA A 170 6.02 -23.85 27.11
C ALA A 170 5.54 -24.71 28.30
N ARG A 171 6.38 -25.65 28.75
CA ARG A 171 6.11 -26.50 29.93
C ARG A 171 5.93 -25.67 31.19
N ARG A 172 6.77 -24.65 31.42
CA ARG A 172 6.68 -23.75 32.59
C ARG A 172 5.47 -22.82 32.53
N LEU A 173 5.09 -22.37 31.34
CA LEU A 173 3.85 -21.63 31.12
C LEU A 173 2.59 -22.51 31.25
N ALA A 174 2.75 -23.84 31.33
CA ALA A 174 1.68 -24.82 31.33
C ALA A 174 0.79 -24.76 30.07
N VAL A 175 1.41 -24.50 28.92
CA VAL A 175 0.74 -24.44 27.61
C VAL A 175 1.30 -25.51 26.68
N ASP A 176 0.42 -26.18 25.93
CA ASP A 176 0.80 -27.11 24.86
C ASP A 176 1.55 -26.35 23.75
N PRO A 177 2.75 -26.79 23.29
CA PRO A 177 3.46 -26.16 22.17
C PRO A 177 2.60 -25.91 20.93
N ALA A 178 1.64 -26.81 20.63
CA ALA A 178 0.71 -26.66 19.52
C ALA A 178 -0.33 -25.51 19.71
N ARG A 179 -0.24 -24.77 20.80
CA ARG A 179 -1.02 -23.56 21.13
C ARG A 179 -0.14 -22.35 21.45
N VAL A 180 1.16 -22.44 21.24
CA VAL A 180 2.12 -21.37 21.52
C VAL A 180 2.63 -20.76 20.22
N ALA A 181 2.74 -19.43 20.20
CA ALA A 181 3.45 -18.68 19.17
C ALA A 181 4.87 -18.35 19.65
N VAL A 182 5.86 -18.47 18.76
CA VAL A 182 7.26 -18.10 19.02
C VAL A 182 7.65 -16.95 18.09
N VAL A 183 8.22 -15.89 18.65
CA VAL A 183 8.75 -14.74 17.90
C VAL A 183 10.27 -14.75 18.03
N GLU A 184 10.98 -14.77 16.90
CA GLU A 184 12.44 -14.89 16.86
C GLU A 184 13.03 -14.17 15.64
N ASP A 185 14.23 -13.61 15.76
CA ASP A 185 14.92 -12.90 14.68
C ASP A 185 16.02 -13.76 14.01
N ALA A 186 16.60 -14.73 14.73
CA ALA A 186 17.67 -15.59 14.24
C ALA A 186 17.16 -16.85 13.52
N VAL A 187 17.78 -17.18 12.38
CA VAL A 187 17.50 -18.39 11.58
C VAL A 187 17.56 -19.67 12.42
N SER A 188 18.56 -19.79 13.31
CA SER A 188 18.71 -20.96 14.19
C SER A 188 17.58 -21.09 15.20
N GLY A 189 17.04 -19.97 15.68
CA GLY A 189 15.92 -19.95 16.62
C GLY A 189 14.58 -20.21 15.93
N VAL A 190 14.38 -19.70 14.71
CA VAL A 190 13.23 -20.06 13.86
C VAL A 190 13.23 -21.57 13.55
N ALA A 191 14.38 -22.13 13.16
CA ALA A 191 14.52 -23.57 12.92
C ALA A 191 14.20 -24.39 14.19
N ALA A 192 14.66 -23.93 15.35
CA ALA A 192 14.31 -24.56 16.63
C ALA A 192 12.81 -24.50 16.93
N ALA A 193 12.17 -23.35 16.73
CA ALA A 193 10.72 -23.21 16.93
C ALA A 193 9.93 -24.10 15.95
N SER A 194 10.32 -24.14 14.67
CA SER A 194 9.69 -25.00 13.68
C SER A 194 9.83 -26.49 14.06
N ALA A 195 11.04 -26.93 14.43
CA ALA A 195 11.29 -28.29 14.88
C ALA A 195 10.56 -28.67 16.18
N GLY A 196 10.25 -27.68 17.03
CA GLY A 196 9.49 -27.85 18.27
C GLY A 196 7.99 -28.07 18.08
N GLY A 197 7.46 -27.92 16.86
CA GLY A 197 6.03 -28.11 16.56
C GLY A 197 5.14 -27.01 17.14
N PHE A 198 5.68 -25.80 17.29
CA PHE A 198 4.93 -24.63 17.73
C PHE A 198 3.88 -24.21 16.71
N ARG A 199 2.76 -23.61 17.15
CA ARG A 199 1.61 -23.31 16.27
C ARG A 199 1.88 -22.22 15.24
N LEU A 200 2.67 -21.24 15.64
CA LEU A 200 3.00 -20.05 14.86
C LEU A 200 4.45 -19.69 15.16
N VAL A 201 5.28 -19.63 14.13
CA VAL A 201 6.67 -19.19 14.20
C VAL A 201 6.81 -17.88 13.42
N VAL A 202 7.01 -16.78 14.14
CA VAL A 202 7.18 -15.43 13.56
C VAL A 202 8.66 -15.09 13.50
N GLY A 203 9.18 -14.93 12.29
CA GLY A 203 10.51 -14.38 12.02
C GLY A 203 10.51 -12.85 12.05
N VAL A 204 11.44 -12.22 12.75
CA VAL A 204 11.64 -10.76 12.69
C VAL A 204 12.81 -10.42 11.77
N ASN A 205 12.54 -9.76 10.65
CA ASN A 205 13.51 -9.43 9.63
C ASN A 205 14.35 -8.20 10.01
N ARG A 206 15.37 -8.39 10.84
CA ARG A 206 16.28 -7.30 11.28
C ARG A 206 17.44 -7.00 10.34
N ALA A 207 17.73 -7.89 9.38
CA ALA A 207 18.96 -7.84 8.60
C ALA A 207 18.78 -8.26 7.12
N ASP A 208 17.61 -7.98 6.55
CA ASP A 208 17.23 -8.33 5.18
C ASP A 208 17.42 -9.83 4.86
N GLN A 209 16.85 -10.66 5.73
CA GLN A 209 17.02 -12.11 5.75
C GLN A 209 15.69 -12.88 5.67
N ARG A 210 14.65 -12.25 5.10
CA ARG A 210 13.30 -12.83 4.96
C ARG A 210 13.32 -14.24 4.40
N ALA A 211 13.94 -14.43 3.23
CA ALA A 211 14.00 -15.73 2.57
C ALA A 211 14.71 -16.82 3.42
N ALA A 212 15.72 -16.44 4.20
CA ALA A 212 16.42 -17.38 5.09
C ALA A 212 15.57 -17.78 6.30
N LEU A 213 14.77 -16.85 6.85
CA LEU A 213 13.83 -17.14 7.94
C LEU A 213 12.67 -18.02 7.47
N GLU A 214 12.13 -17.76 6.28
CA GLU A 214 11.10 -18.59 5.65
C GLU A 214 11.64 -20.01 5.39
N ALA A 215 12.84 -20.14 4.81
CA ALA A 215 13.49 -21.43 4.57
C ALA A 215 13.79 -22.21 5.87
N ALA A 216 13.94 -21.51 7.00
CA ALA A 216 14.13 -22.11 8.31
C ALA A 216 12.82 -22.59 8.96
N GLY A 217 11.67 -22.29 8.35
CA GLY A 217 10.35 -22.73 8.81
C GLY A 217 9.56 -21.67 9.58
N ALA A 218 9.82 -20.37 9.37
CA ALA A 218 8.93 -19.32 9.82
C ALA A 218 7.59 -19.39 9.05
N ASP A 219 6.47 -19.30 9.77
CA ASP A 219 5.13 -19.20 9.18
C ASP A 219 4.84 -17.78 8.68
N LEU A 220 5.45 -16.78 9.30
CA LEU A 220 5.31 -15.36 8.96
C LEU A 220 6.64 -14.66 9.22
N VAL A 221 7.01 -13.72 8.35
CA VAL A 221 8.18 -12.85 8.57
C VAL A 221 7.76 -11.38 8.50
N LEU A 222 8.09 -10.63 9.55
CA LEU A 222 7.74 -9.21 9.71
C LEU A 222 8.99 -8.38 9.96
N ASP A 223 9.01 -7.13 9.50
CA ASP A 223 10.11 -6.20 9.82
C ASP A 223 10.01 -5.68 11.27
N ASP A 224 8.78 -5.58 11.79
CA ASP A 224 8.51 -5.28 13.21
C ASP A 224 7.32 -6.09 13.73
N VAL A 225 7.39 -6.54 14.99
CA VAL A 225 6.33 -7.36 15.59
C VAL A 225 5.07 -6.56 15.92
N ALA A 226 5.14 -5.22 15.93
CA ALA A 226 3.96 -4.37 16.08
C ALA A 226 2.92 -4.62 14.98
N LEU A 227 3.38 -5.04 13.80
CA LEU A 227 2.58 -5.36 12.62
C LEU A 227 1.86 -6.71 12.73
N LEU A 228 2.16 -7.49 13.77
CA LEU A 228 1.54 -8.80 13.96
C LEU A 228 0.08 -8.64 14.40
N ASP A 229 -0.83 -8.74 13.44
CA ASP A 229 -2.24 -8.95 13.72
C ASP A 229 -2.50 -10.44 14.04
N LEU A 230 -2.72 -10.72 15.32
CA LEU A 230 -2.98 -12.07 15.85
C LEU A 230 -4.29 -12.70 15.33
N GLY A 231 -5.16 -11.91 14.72
CA GLY A 231 -6.44 -12.34 14.19
C GLY A 231 -6.41 -12.69 12.70
N VAL A 232 -5.38 -12.33 11.94
CA VAL A 232 -5.34 -12.55 10.49
C VAL A 232 -5.33 -14.05 10.15
N LEU A 233 -6.20 -14.46 9.23
CA LEU A 233 -6.33 -15.83 8.74
C LEU A 233 -6.11 -15.88 7.23
N ARG A 234 -5.01 -16.49 6.78
CA ARG A 234 -4.62 -16.61 5.35
C ARG A 234 -4.84 -18.04 4.82
N THR A 235 -6.06 -18.55 4.97
CA THR A 235 -6.35 -19.96 4.65
C THR A 235 -6.95 -20.18 3.26
N ASP A 236 -7.50 -19.16 2.62
CA ASP A 236 -8.14 -19.22 1.29
C ASP A 236 -7.60 -18.07 0.42
N PRO A 237 -7.20 -18.30 -0.85
CA PRO A 237 -6.72 -17.25 -1.75
C PRO A 237 -7.78 -16.20 -2.15
N TRP A 238 -9.00 -16.29 -1.65
CA TRP A 238 -10.09 -15.37 -1.98
C TRP A 238 -10.85 -14.84 -0.77
N VAL A 239 -10.38 -15.12 0.44
CA VAL A 239 -11.03 -14.65 1.66
C VAL A 239 -10.00 -13.95 2.54
N ALA A 240 -10.15 -12.63 2.70
CA ALA A 240 -9.45 -11.88 3.73
C ALA A 240 -10.22 -12.04 5.04
N ALA A 241 -9.69 -12.85 5.96
CA ALA A 241 -10.37 -13.22 7.19
C ALA A 241 -9.61 -12.77 8.44
N TYR A 242 -10.36 -12.32 9.44
CA TYR A 242 -9.87 -11.86 10.74
C TYR A 242 -10.70 -12.49 11.86
N ALA A 243 -10.04 -13.01 12.89
CA ALA A 243 -10.65 -13.58 14.08
C ALA A 243 -10.36 -12.72 15.31
N GLY A 244 -11.35 -12.61 16.19
CA GLY A 244 -11.29 -11.78 17.38
C GLY A 244 -11.17 -10.29 17.08
N PHE A 245 -10.88 -9.52 18.12
CA PHE A 245 -10.80 -8.07 18.09
C PHE A 245 -9.45 -7.60 18.62
N ASP A 246 -8.78 -6.74 17.84
CA ASP A 246 -7.53 -6.07 18.25
C ASP A 246 -7.68 -4.57 17.98
N PRO A 247 -7.88 -3.74 19.04
CA PRO A 247 -8.06 -2.30 18.88
C PRO A 247 -6.93 -1.61 18.11
N ALA A 248 -5.69 -2.12 18.21
CA ALA A 248 -4.53 -1.52 17.55
C ALA A 248 -4.55 -1.71 16.03
N HIS A 249 -5.22 -2.76 15.53
CA HIS A 249 -5.30 -3.10 14.12
C HIS A 249 -6.69 -2.84 13.52
N GLU A 250 -7.66 -2.39 14.32
CA GLU A 250 -9.04 -2.27 13.85
C GLU A 250 -9.17 -1.27 12.69
N GLY A 251 -8.54 -0.10 12.77
CA GLY A 251 -8.54 0.88 11.67
C GLY A 251 -7.95 0.33 10.37
N HIS A 252 -6.94 -0.53 10.47
CA HIS A 252 -6.34 -1.24 9.33
C HIS A 252 -7.31 -2.29 8.78
N ARG A 253 -7.88 -3.15 9.63
CA ARG A 253 -8.90 -4.14 9.23
C ARG A 253 -10.10 -3.48 8.56
N GLU A 254 -10.56 -2.35 9.06
CA GLU A 254 -11.65 -1.57 8.47
C GLU A 254 -11.32 -1.10 7.05
N ALA A 255 -10.09 -0.62 6.81
CA ALA A 255 -9.65 -0.23 5.48
C ALA A 255 -9.66 -1.43 4.51
N LEU A 256 -9.02 -2.54 4.91
CA LEU A 256 -8.92 -3.77 4.08
C LEU A 256 -10.23 -4.53 3.93
N THR A 257 -11.25 -4.22 4.72
CA THR A 257 -12.59 -4.82 4.61
C THR A 257 -13.65 -3.85 4.10
N THR A 258 -13.21 -2.77 3.46
CA THR A 258 -14.07 -1.83 2.71
C THR A 258 -14.84 -2.58 1.63
N VAL A 259 -16.15 -2.32 1.52
CA VAL A 259 -16.97 -2.74 0.39
C VAL A 259 -17.24 -1.53 -0.51
N GLY A 260 -17.07 -1.69 -1.82
CA GLY A 260 -17.23 -0.59 -2.77
C GLY A 260 -17.61 -1.05 -4.17
N ASN A 261 -18.03 -0.10 -5.00
CA ASN A 261 -18.45 -0.35 -6.38
C ASN A 261 -18.02 0.75 -7.36
N GLY A 262 -17.03 1.59 -7.03
CA GLY A 262 -16.54 2.69 -7.86
C GLY A 262 -17.41 3.95 -7.88
N TYR A 263 -18.67 3.88 -7.42
CA TYR A 263 -19.50 5.05 -7.12
C TYR A 263 -19.41 5.39 -5.63
N LEU A 264 -19.56 4.38 -4.76
CA LEU A 264 -19.43 4.50 -3.32
C LEU A 264 -18.46 3.47 -2.75
N GLY A 265 -17.78 3.84 -1.66
CA GLY A 265 -17.01 2.95 -0.80
C GLY A 265 -17.46 3.12 0.65
N THR A 266 -17.60 2.02 1.39
CA THR A 266 -17.92 2.02 2.82
C THR A 266 -16.92 1.14 3.55
N ARG A 267 -16.19 1.75 4.49
CA ARG A 267 -15.20 1.06 5.32
C ARG A 267 -15.79 -0.12 6.06
N GLY A 268 -14.94 -1.08 6.37
CA GLY A 268 -15.24 -2.29 7.12
C GLY A 268 -15.64 -2.09 8.58
N ALA A 269 -16.00 -0.87 9.00
CA ALA A 269 -16.38 -0.52 10.37
C ALA A 269 -17.59 -1.31 10.89
N ALA A 270 -17.61 -1.58 12.19
CA ALA A 270 -18.69 -2.29 12.85
C ALA A 270 -19.99 -1.42 12.86
N PRO A 271 -21.15 -1.95 12.44
CA PRO A 271 -22.38 -1.15 12.31
C PRO A 271 -22.87 -0.44 13.58
N GLU A 272 -22.55 -0.98 14.75
CA GLU A 272 -22.92 -0.45 16.06
C GLU A 272 -21.98 0.68 16.54
N ARG A 273 -20.83 0.86 15.90
CA ARG A 273 -19.77 1.77 16.37
C ARG A 273 -19.81 3.14 15.72
N ARG A 274 -19.19 4.09 16.41
CA ARG A 274 -18.96 5.47 15.99
C ARG A 274 -17.48 5.67 15.72
N ALA A 275 -17.12 6.84 15.22
CA ALA A 275 -15.74 7.31 15.34
C ALA A 275 -15.42 7.47 16.84
N ASP A 276 -14.60 6.57 17.39
CA ASP A 276 -14.29 6.50 18.83
C ASP A 276 -12.78 6.36 19.13
N GLY A 277 -11.94 6.57 18.11
CA GLY A 277 -10.49 6.41 18.17
C GLY A 277 -9.99 4.98 17.96
N ILE A 278 -10.89 3.99 17.92
CA ILE A 278 -10.58 2.60 17.53
C ILE A 278 -11.29 2.26 16.21
N HIS A 279 -12.57 2.57 16.14
CA HIS A 279 -13.41 2.40 14.97
C HIS A 279 -13.55 3.70 14.19
N TYR A 280 -13.63 3.60 12.86
CA TYR A 280 -13.85 4.74 11.98
C TYR A 280 -14.84 4.42 10.84
N PRO A 281 -16.15 4.66 11.05
CA PRO A 281 -17.13 4.52 9.99
C PRO A 281 -16.95 5.63 8.94
N GLY A 282 -16.38 5.26 7.79
CA GLY A 282 -16.22 6.13 6.62
C GLY A 282 -17.04 5.64 5.43
N THR A 283 -17.84 6.53 4.85
CA THR A 283 -18.52 6.30 3.56
C THR A 283 -18.12 7.41 2.60
N TYR A 284 -17.59 7.06 1.43
CA TYR A 284 -17.12 8.04 0.45
C TYR A 284 -17.83 7.85 -0.88
N LEU A 285 -18.22 8.95 -1.50
CA LEU A 285 -18.83 8.98 -2.83
C LEU A 285 -17.82 9.58 -3.83
N ALA A 286 -17.62 8.91 -4.96
CA ALA A 286 -16.61 9.28 -5.95
C ALA A 286 -16.81 10.74 -6.43
N GLY A 287 -15.76 11.54 -6.32
CA GLY A 287 -15.75 12.94 -6.80
C GLY A 287 -16.42 13.96 -5.88
N ILE A 288 -16.89 13.59 -4.68
CA ILE A 288 -17.56 14.53 -3.77
C ILE A 288 -16.54 15.19 -2.83
N TYR A 289 -16.07 16.38 -3.21
CA TYR A 289 -15.13 17.18 -2.44
C TYR A 289 -15.78 18.43 -1.84
N ASN A 290 -15.22 18.92 -0.75
CA ASN A 290 -15.62 20.18 -0.10
C ASN A 290 -14.42 20.85 0.57
N ARG A 291 -14.43 22.18 0.60
CA ARG A 291 -13.40 22.98 1.26
C ARG A 291 -13.83 23.50 2.61
N LEU A 292 -12.88 23.54 3.53
CA LEU A 292 -13.03 24.18 4.83
C LEU A 292 -11.87 25.12 5.07
N THR A 293 -12.10 26.08 5.96
CA THR A 293 -11.10 27.07 6.36
C THR A 293 -10.84 26.94 7.85
N SER A 294 -9.57 26.85 8.21
CA SER A 294 -9.06 26.62 9.56
C SER A 294 -8.17 27.79 9.99
N MET A 295 -8.09 28.05 11.29
CA MET A 295 -7.11 28.97 11.88
C MET A 295 -6.02 28.16 12.57
N VAL A 296 -4.82 28.10 11.98
CA VAL A 296 -3.66 27.36 12.51
C VAL A 296 -2.53 28.35 12.76
N GLU A 297 -2.07 28.47 14.00
CA GLU A 297 -1.00 29.41 14.41
C GLU A 297 -1.22 30.85 13.88
N ASP A 298 -2.43 31.39 14.06
CA ASP A 298 -2.87 32.70 13.58
C ASP A 298 -2.88 32.89 12.05
N ARG A 299 -2.79 31.80 11.28
CA ARG A 299 -2.92 31.79 9.83
C ARG A 299 -4.21 31.11 9.39
N GLU A 300 -4.85 31.70 8.40
CA GLU A 300 -5.98 31.10 7.72
C GLU A 300 -5.45 30.07 6.71
N VAL A 301 -5.89 28.82 6.86
CA VAL A 301 -5.54 27.69 5.98
C VAL A 301 -6.82 27.16 5.37
N GLU A 302 -6.88 27.08 4.04
CA GLU A 302 -7.99 26.46 3.33
C GLU A 302 -7.56 25.10 2.77
N ASP A 303 -8.36 24.07 3.01
CA ASP A 303 -8.07 22.70 2.60
C ASP A 303 -9.28 22.09 1.88
N GLU A 304 -9.08 21.42 0.76
CA GLU A 304 -10.08 20.56 0.12
C GLU A 304 -9.94 19.11 0.61
N HIS A 305 -11.08 18.45 0.84
CA HIS A 305 -11.14 17.04 1.22
C HIS A 305 -12.26 16.31 0.49
N LEU A 306 -12.02 15.03 0.17
CA LEU A 306 -13.07 14.07 -0.15
C LEU A 306 -13.96 13.89 1.09
N VAL A 307 -15.26 14.10 0.92
CA VAL A 307 -16.20 14.20 2.04
C VAL A 307 -16.59 12.82 2.55
N ASN A 308 -16.50 12.62 3.87
CA ASN A 308 -17.16 11.49 4.54
C ASN A 308 -18.68 11.73 4.53
N ALA A 309 -19.39 10.99 3.69
CA ALA A 309 -20.84 11.06 3.50
C ALA A 309 -21.60 10.48 4.72
N PRO A 310 -22.91 10.76 4.88
CA PRO A 310 -23.68 10.26 6.02
C PRO A 310 -23.49 8.76 6.25
N ASN A 311 -23.12 8.40 7.48
CA ASN A 311 -22.86 7.01 7.84
C ASN A 311 -24.18 6.23 7.89
N TRP A 312 -24.34 5.38 6.89
CA TRP A 312 -25.53 4.55 6.72
C TRP A 312 -25.45 3.24 7.49
N LEU A 313 -24.31 2.87 8.07
CA LEU A 313 -24.14 1.56 8.71
C LEU A 313 -24.94 1.44 10.02
N LEU A 314 -25.14 2.56 10.73
CA LEU A 314 -25.71 2.64 12.08
C LEU A 314 -26.80 1.58 12.33
N LEU A 315 -26.41 0.50 13.01
CA LEU A 315 -27.28 -0.58 13.45
C LEU A 315 -26.79 -1.11 14.79
N ASP A 316 -27.62 -0.98 15.82
CA ASP A 316 -27.26 -1.32 17.21
C ASP A 316 -28.36 -2.17 17.84
N VAL A 317 -28.03 -2.94 18.88
CA VAL A 317 -28.96 -3.89 19.51
C VAL A 317 -28.88 -3.82 21.02
N ARG A 318 -30.02 -4.08 21.69
CA ARG A 318 -30.10 -4.31 23.13
C ARG A 318 -31.14 -5.37 23.47
N ILE A 319 -30.93 -6.07 24.57
CA ILE A 319 -31.88 -7.04 25.13
C ILE A 319 -32.74 -6.34 26.19
N ASP A 320 -34.06 -6.51 26.10
CA ASP A 320 -35.07 -5.86 26.94
C ASP A 320 -34.81 -4.34 27.11
N GLU A 321 -34.77 -3.84 28.35
CA GLU A 321 -34.46 -2.45 28.71
C GLU A 321 -32.98 -2.24 29.08
N GLY A 322 -32.09 -3.16 28.67
CA GLY A 322 -30.65 -3.06 28.90
C GLY A 322 -29.99 -1.87 28.18
N ARG A 323 -28.69 -1.71 28.40
CA ARG A 323 -27.87 -0.75 27.64
C ARG A 323 -27.67 -1.23 26.21
N TRP A 324 -27.43 -0.29 25.29
CA TRP A 324 -27.05 -0.61 23.92
C TRP A 324 -25.72 -1.34 23.86
N TRP A 325 -25.52 -2.14 22.82
CA TRP A 325 -24.23 -2.81 22.60
C TRP A 325 -23.10 -1.79 22.44
N SER A 326 -23.35 -0.72 21.67
CA SER A 326 -22.39 0.38 21.51
C SER A 326 -21.96 1.00 22.85
N ASP A 327 -22.86 1.04 23.85
CA ASP A 327 -22.63 1.57 25.20
C ASP A 327 -22.07 0.52 26.19
N GLY A 328 -21.64 -0.65 25.69
CA GLY A 328 -21.10 -1.74 26.52
C GLY A 328 -22.19 -2.51 27.29
N GLY A 329 -23.42 -2.55 26.78
CA GLY A 329 -24.50 -3.41 27.30
C GLY A 329 -24.33 -4.88 26.95
N LEU A 330 -23.60 -5.17 25.87
CA LEU A 330 -23.28 -6.52 25.41
C LEU A 330 -21.77 -6.66 25.21
N HIS A 331 -21.24 -7.82 25.55
CA HIS A 331 -19.84 -8.17 25.39
C HIS A 331 -19.67 -9.24 24.30
N ILE A 332 -18.66 -9.07 23.46
CA ILE A 332 -18.32 -10.01 22.41
C ILE A 332 -17.44 -11.11 23.02
N SER A 333 -17.83 -12.38 22.87
CA SER A 333 -17.02 -13.52 23.34
C SER A 333 -16.32 -14.27 22.20
N ASP A 334 -16.84 -14.15 20.98
CA ASP A 334 -16.29 -14.76 19.77
C ASP A 334 -16.69 -13.85 18.59
N GLU A 335 -15.75 -13.57 17.70
CA GLU A 335 -15.95 -12.72 16.53
C GLU A 335 -15.09 -13.19 15.37
N ARG A 336 -15.66 -13.15 14.16
CA ARG A 336 -14.96 -13.39 12.92
C ARG A 336 -15.47 -12.45 11.84
N ARG A 337 -14.56 -11.89 11.06
CA ARG A 337 -14.82 -11.01 9.90
C ARG A 337 -14.20 -11.64 8.67
N GLU A 338 -14.95 -11.72 7.58
CA GLU A 338 -14.50 -12.31 6.31
C GLU A 338 -14.96 -11.45 5.15
N LEU A 339 -14.02 -10.94 4.36
CA LEU A 339 -14.30 -10.37 3.05
C LEU A 339 -14.08 -11.44 1.99
N ASP A 340 -15.18 -11.92 1.39
CA ASP A 340 -15.11 -12.80 0.23
C ASP A 340 -14.86 -11.95 -1.02
N LEU A 341 -13.65 -12.03 -1.57
CA LEU A 341 -13.19 -11.23 -2.71
C LEU A 341 -13.89 -11.65 -4.02
N ARG A 342 -14.28 -12.93 -4.15
CA ARG A 342 -15.00 -13.42 -5.35
C ARG A 342 -16.39 -12.81 -5.43
N ARG A 343 -17.04 -12.72 -4.28
CA ARG A 343 -18.44 -12.31 -4.14
C ARG A 343 -18.60 -10.86 -3.75
N ALA A 344 -17.53 -10.20 -3.30
CA ALA A 344 -17.51 -8.85 -2.75
C ALA A 344 -18.48 -8.62 -1.58
N VAL A 345 -18.57 -9.62 -0.69
CA VAL A 345 -19.44 -9.59 0.49
C VAL A 345 -18.58 -9.62 1.74
N LEU A 346 -18.79 -8.65 2.62
CA LEU A 346 -18.24 -8.69 3.97
C LEU A 346 -19.23 -9.39 4.90
N THR A 347 -18.77 -10.45 5.56
CA THR A 347 -19.52 -11.16 6.60
C THR A 347 -18.83 -10.98 7.94
N ARG A 348 -19.61 -10.68 8.98
CA ARG A 348 -19.17 -10.64 10.38
C ARG A 348 -20.07 -11.55 11.20
N THR A 349 -19.49 -12.48 11.92
CA THR A 349 -20.21 -13.31 12.90
C THR A 349 -19.71 -12.98 14.29
N ALA A 350 -20.63 -12.93 15.26
CA ALA A 350 -20.28 -12.68 16.65
C ALA A 350 -21.23 -13.40 17.62
N ILE A 351 -20.72 -13.65 18.82
CA ILE A 351 -21.52 -14.08 19.97
C ILE A 351 -21.51 -12.96 21.00
N LEU A 352 -22.68 -12.38 21.24
CA LEU A 352 -22.90 -11.32 22.20
C LEU A 352 -23.43 -11.91 23.50
N THR A 353 -22.94 -11.42 24.64
CA THR A 353 -23.42 -11.84 25.97
C THR A 353 -23.74 -10.61 26.82
N ASP A 354 -24.90 -10.58 27.46
CA ASP A 354 -25.28 -9.51 28.38
C ASP A 354 -24.79 -9.75 29.82
N GLY A 355 -25.10 -8.83 30.73
CA GLY A 355 -24.75 -8.94 32.15
C GLY A 355 -25.40 -10.12 32.89
N ASP A 356 -26.49 -10.67 32.35
CA ASP A 356 -27.21 -11.83 32.91
C ASP A 356 -26.73 -13.15 32.30
N GLY A 357 -25.74 -13.12 31.40
CA GLY A 357 -25.19 -14.29 30.73
C GLY A 357 -26.02 -14.82 29.56
N ARG A 358 -27.04 -14.08 29.10
CA ARG A 358 -27.84 -14.43 27.91
C ARG A 358 -27.01 -14.24 26.65
N ARG A 359 -27.00 -15.27 25.81
CA ARG A 359 -26.20 -15.30 24.57
C ARG A 359 -27.05 -14.99 23.36
N LEU A 360 -26.57 -14.09 22.50
CA LEU A 360 -27.20 -13.69 21.26
C LEU A 360 -26.19 -13.89 20.12
N ARG A 361 -26.48 -14.82 19.21
CA ARG A 361 -25.68 -15.03 18.01
C ARG A 361 -26.07 -14.01 16.95
N LEU A 362 -25.07 -13.37 16.37
CA LEU A 362 -25.19 -12.31 15.38
C LEU A 362 -24.46 -12.74 14.10
N THR A 363 -25.11 -12.57 12.96
CA THR A 363 -24.45 -12.61 11.64
C THR A 363 -24.82 -11.36 10.86
N GLN A 364 -23.84 -10.54 10.51
CA GLN A 364 -23.98 -9.36 9.67
C GLN A 364 -23.36 -9.63 8.30
N ARG A 365 -24.08 -9.35 7.22
CA ARG A 365 -23.58 -9.45 5.84
C ARG A 365 -23.84 -8.14 5.11
N ARG A 366 -22.84 -7.58 4.44
CA ARG A 366 -23.02 -6.36 3.66
C ARG A 366 -22.35 -6.37 2.30
N LEU A 367 -22.90 -5.58 1.40
CA LEU A 367 -22.38 -5.34 0.05
C LEU A 367 -22.66 -3.89 -0.39
N ALA A 368 -21.80 -3.36 -1.24
CA ALA A 368 -22.10 -2.26 -2.15
C ALA A 368 -22.48 -2.86 -3.51
N SER A 369 -23.67 -2.58 -4.03
CA SER A 369 -24.17 -3.29 -5.22
C SER A 369 -23.36 -2.94 -6.46
N MET A 370 -22.73 -3.93 -7.09
CA MET A 370 -22.06 -3.75 -8.38
C MET A 370 -23.06 -3.78 -9.55
N ASP A 371 -24.30 -4.22 -9.32
CA ASP A 371 -25.38 -4.15 -10.32
C ASP A 371 -26.09 -2.79 -10.32
N ARG A 372 -26.20 -2.15 -9.16
CA ARG A 372 -26.83 -0.83 -8.99
C ARG A 372 -25.92 0.11 -8.20
N PRO A 373 -25.25 1.09 -8.83
CA PRO A 373 -24.17 1.86 -8.20
C PRO A 373 -24.60 2.63 -6.95
N HIS A 374 -25.84 3.09 -6.91
CA HIS A 374 -26.39 3.91 -5.82
C HIS A 374 -26.80 3.10 -4.58
N VAL A 375 -26.77 1.76 -4.62
CA VAL A 375 -27.44 0.91 -3.61
C VAL A 375 -26.43 0.09 -2.82
N ALA A 376 -26.60 0.07 -1.50
CA ALA A 376 -25.91 -0.85 -0.59
C ALA A 376 -26.91 -1.56 0.33
N ALA A 377 -26.50 -2.69 0.90
CA ALA A 377 -27.36 -3.47 1.80
C ALA A 377 -26.56 -4.06 2.95
N LEU A 378 -27.19 -4.11 4.13
CA LEU A 378 -26.75 -4.77 5.35
C LEU A 378 -27.87 -5.69 5.83
N GLU A 379 -27.59 -6.99 5.91
CA GLU A 379 -28.45 -7.97 6.55
C GLU A 379 -27.88 -8.29 7.93
N THR A 380 -28.74 -8.32 8.95
CA THR A 380 -28.37 -8.72 10.32
C THR A 380 -29.29 -9.84 10.78
N THR A 381 -28.74 -11.02 11.01
CA THR A 381 -29.45 -12.17 11.58
C THR A 381 -29.17 -12.25 13.08
N LEU A 382 -30.25 -12.32 13.87
CA LEU A 382 -30.23 -12.44 15.32
C LEU A 382 -30.80 -13.80 15.74
N VAL A 383 -30.07 -14.54 16.58
CA VAL A 383 -30.53 -15.82 17.13
C VAL A 383 -30.28 -15.86 18.64
N ALA A 384 -31.34 -15.88 19.43
CA ALA A 384 -31.24 -16.10 20.87
C ALA A 384 -30.77 -17.54 21.15
N ASP A 385 -29.82 -17.70 22.08
CA ASP A 385 -29.25 -18.98 22.47
C ASP A 385 -29.59 -19.34 23.92
N GLY A 386 -30.63 -20.16 24.09
CA GLY A 386 -31.10 -20.65 25.39
C GLY A 386 -32.11 -19.74 26.09
N TRP A 387 -32.72 -18.78 25.37
CA TRP A 387 -33.72 -17.86 25.93
C TRP A 387 -34.69 -17.32 24.86
N THR A 388 -35.82 -16.81 25.33
CA THR A 388 -36.86 -16.12 24.55
C THR A 388 -37.14 -14.79 25.23
N GLY A 389 -37.29 -13.71 24.47
CA GLY A 389 -37.44 -12.37 25.04
C GLY A 389 -37.49 -11.27 23.98
N VAL A 390 -37.37 -10.02 24.42
CA VAL A 390 -37.46 -8.87 23.54
C VAL A 390 -36.07 -8.36 23.20
N VAL A 391 -35.84 -8.06 21.92
CA VAL A 391 -34.67 -7.30 21.45
C VAL A 391 -35.15 -6.04 20.78
N THR A 392 -34.49 -4.93 21.09
CA THR A 392 -34.65 -3.69 20.32
C THR A 392 -33.48 -3.55 19.37
N VAL A 393 -33.77 -3.35 18.08
CA VAL A 393 -32.79 -3.04 17.04
C VAL A 393 -32.94 -1.58 16.65
N ARG A 394 -31.88 -0.80 16.79
CA ARG A 394 -31.82 0.57 16.32
C ARG A 394 -31.20 0.60 14.94
N SER A 395 -31.90 1.12 13.94
CA SER A 395 -31.38 1.28 12.57
C SER A 395 -31.54 2.74 12.14
N GLY A 396 -30.50 3.37 11.61
CA GLY A 396 -30.63 4.77 11.20
C GLY A 396 -29.51 5.30 10.31
N ILE A 397 -29.41 6.62 10.21
CA ILE A 397 -28.38 7.31 9.45
C ILE A 397 -27.73 8.34 10.38
N ASP A 398 -26.41 8.39 10.37
CA ASP A 398 -25.63 9.35 11.12
C ASP A 398 -25.03 10.40 10.18
N ALA A 399 -25.69 11.55 10.09
CA ALA A 399 -25.24 12.73 9.35
C ALA A 399 -24.35 13.65 10.21
N GLY A 400 -24.09 13.29 11.47
CA GLY A 400 -23.19 14.03 12.37
C GLY A 400 -21.71 13.79 12.12
N ILE A 401 -21.39 12.92 11.15
CA ILE A 401 -20.03 12.48 10.80
C ILE A 401 -19.11 13.66 10.42
N THR A 402 -17.81 13.46 10.63
CA THR A 402 -16.74 14.43 10.31
C THR A 402 -15.56 13.71 9.71
N ASN A 403 -14.71 14.44 8.97
CA ASN A 403 -13.46 13.93 8.43
C ASN A 403 -12.36 13.93 9.51
N SER A 404 -12.18 12.82 10.21
CA SER A 404 -11.23 12.70 11.33
C SER A 404 -10.39 11.42 11.28
N ASN A 405 -10.28 10.78 10.10
CA ASN A 405 -9.55 9.52 9.95
C ASN A 405 -8.04 9.67 10.16
N VAL A 406 -7.49 10.84 9.78
CA VAL A 406 -6.04 11.12 9.74
C VAL A 406 -5.67 12.02 10.92
N ALA A 407 -4.76 11.54 11.78
CA ALA A 407 -4.42 12.22 13.03
C ALA A 407 -3.72 13.57 12.80
N GLU A 408 -2.93 13.68 11.73
CA GLU A 408 -2.21 14.89 11.32
C GLU A 408 -3.16 16.04 10.99
N TYR A 409 -4.41 15.75 10.64
CA TYR A 409 -5.41 16.75 10.28
C TYR A 409 -6.22 17.24 11.49
N ALA A 410 -5.93 16.79 12.71
CA ALA A 410 -6.72 17.09 13.91
C ALA A 410 -6.83 18.59 14.23
N ALA A 411 -5.88 19.41 13.78
CA ALA A 411 -5.92 20.87 13.96
C ALA A 411 -6.80 21.60 12.92
N LEU A 412 -7.23 20.90 11.86
CA LEU A 412 -8.02 21.46 10.77
C LEU A 412 -9.53 21.31 11.05
N ALA A 413 -10.32 22.22 10.50
CA ALA A 413 -11.77 22.08 10.48
C ALA A 413 -12.15 20.83 9.67
N ASN A 414 -13.10 20.05 10.19
CA ASN A 414 -13.42 18.72 9.65
C ASN A 414 -14.91 18.43 9.43
N ARG A 415 -15.79 19.40 9.71
CA ARG A 415 -17.23 19.25 9.49
C ARG A 415 -17.61 19.81 8.13
N HIS A 416 -17.66 18.93 7.13
CA HIS A 416 -18.00 19.29 5.75
C HIS A 416 -19.50 19.33 5.47
N LEU A 417 -20.31 18.58 6.24
CA LEU A 417 -21.76 18.48 6.04
C LEU A 417 -22.51 19.48 6.94
N THR A 418 -23.50 20.16 6.36
CA THR A 418 -24.44 21.08 7.01
C THR A 418 -25.88 20.73 6.62
N ASP A 419 -26.84 21.48 7.17
CA ASP A 419 -28.24 21.48 6.75
C ASP A 419 -28.86 20.07 6.69
N VAL A 420 -29.05 19.47 7.86
CA VAL A 420 -29.59 18.12 8.01
C VAL A 420 -31.12 18.18 8.04
N ASP A 421 -31.76 17.67 6.98
CA ASP A 421 -33.19 17.40 6.94
C ASP A 421 -33.44 15.89 7.05
N ALA A 422 -34.44 15.49 7.83
CA ALA A 422 -34.79 14.09 7.98
C ALA A 422 -36.30 13.88 8.13
N TRP A 423 -36.83 12.87 7.44
CA TRP A 423 -38.24 12.48 7.54
C TRP A 423 -38.46 11.02 7.14
N ASP A 424 -39.62 10.50 7.51
CA ASP A 424 -40.07 9.17 7.07
C ASP A 424 -40.83 9.29 5.74
N ALA A 425 -40.27 8.73 4.67
CA ALA A 425 -40.97 8.61 3.39
C ALA A 425 -42.02 7.47 3.43
N ALA A 426 -41.80 6.48 4.28
CA ALA A 426 -42.74 5.43 4.65
C ALA A 426 -42.40 4.94 6.08
N ALA A 427 -43.28 4.12 6.68
CA ALA A 427 -43.08 3.62 8.05
C ALA A 427 -41.77 2.82 8.25
N ASP A 428 -41.21 2.27 7.18
CA ASP A 428 -39.97 1.50 7.15
C ASP A 428 -38.81 2.23 6.46
N THR A 429 -39.04 3.46 5.98
CA THR A 429 -38.12 4.18 5.08
C THR A 429 -37.82 5.57 5.63
N LEU A 430 -36.61 5.73 6.16
CA LEU A 430 -36.04 7.01 6.62
C LEU A 430 -35.26 7.68 5.50
N VAL A 431 -35.43 8.97 5.31
CA VAL A 431 -34.60 9.79 4.40
C VAL A 431 -33.87 10.84 5.23
N VAL A 432 -32.56 10.94 5.01
CA VAL A 432 -31.71 12.01 5.56
C VAL A 432 -31.02 12.72 4.40
N VAL A 433 -31.10 14.04 4.39
CA VAL A 433 -30.48 14.90 3.40
C VAL A 433 -29.51 15.83 4.09
N THR A 434 -28.32 15.95 3.52
CA THR A 434 -27.27 16.87 3.96
C THR A 434 -26.77 17.69 2.77
N GLU A 435 -26.09 18.80 3.04
CA GLU A 435 -25.40 19.58 2.02
C GLU A 435 -23.94 19.81 2.41
N THR A 436 -23.02 19.83 1.43
CA THR A 436 -21.64 20.24 1.71
C THR A 436 -21.56 21.76 1.92
N SER A 437 -20.84 22.18 2.95
CA SER A 437 -20.85 23.57 3.46
C SER A 437 -20.38 24.63 2.45
N GLN A 438 -19.42 24.29 1.58
CA GLN A 438 -18.84 25.20 0.59
C GLN A 438 -19.26 24.83 -0.83
N SER A 439 -19.12 23.56 -1.23
CA SER A 439 -19.39 23.12 -2.60
C SER A 439 -20.88 22.96 -2.93
N ARG A 440 -21.77 23.06 -1.92
CA ARG A 440 -23.23 23.02 -2.07
C ARG A 440 -23.74 21.78 -2.81
N ILE A 441 -23.04 20.67 -2.61
CA ILE A 441 -23.45 19.37 -3.11
C ILE A 441 -24.45 18.81 -2.12
N ARG A 442 -25.68 18.61 -2.58
CA ARG A 442 -26.74 18.03 -1.78
C ARG A 442 -26.69 16.51 -1.90
N ILE A 443 -26.73 15.81 -0.77
CA ILE A 443 -26.58 14.36 -0.65
C ILE A 443 -27.80 13.82 0.07
N ALA A 444 -28.59 12.98 -0.62
CA ALA A 444 -29.72 12.29 -0.04
C ALA A 444 -29.37 10.82 0.23
N THR A 445 -29.68 10.36 1.44
CA THR A 445 -29.52 8.98 1.89
C THR A 445 -30.88 8.45 2.27
N ALA A 446 -31.43 7.53 1.50
CA ALA A 446 -32.69 6.86 1.82
C ALA A 446 -32.41 5.45 2.33
N ALA A 447 -32.89 5.12 3.53
CA ALA A 447 -32.69 3.83 4.17
C ALA A 447 -34.04 3.13 4.45
N ARG A 448 -34.24 1.96 3.86
CA ARG A 448 -35.36 1.06 4.18
C ARG A 448 -34.91 -0.04 5.13
N THR A 449 -35.55 -0.17 6.29
CA THR A 449 -35.29 -1.27 7.23
C THR A 449 -36.51 -2.17 7.38
N THR A 450 -36.38 -3.44 7.00
CA THR A 450 -37.44 -4.45 7.11
C THR A 450 -37.03 -5.58 8.02
N VAL A 451 -37.98 -6.19 8.73
CA VAL A 451 -37.72 -7.34 9.61
C VAL A 451 -38.56 -8.51 9.14
N ALA A 452 -37.93 -9.65 8.86
CA ALA A 452 -38.61 -10.91 8.59
C ALA A 452 -39.06 -11.54 9.91
N SER A 453 -40.22 -11.10 10.42
CA SER A 453 -40.84 -11.63 11.64
C SER A 453 -42.28 -12.09 11.40
N VAL A 454 -42.68 -13.13 12.14
CA VAL A 454 -44.08 -13.58 12.23
C VAL A 454 -44.90 -12.78 13.24
N THR A 455 -44.23 -12.07 14.15
CA THR A 455 -44.85 -11.18 15.14
C THR A 455 -44.81 -9.72 14.66
N PRO A 456 -45.79 -8.89 15.03
CA PRO A 456 -45.79 -7.48 14.66
C PRO A 456 -44.57 -6.75 15.24
N VAL A 457 -43.79 -6.11 14.36
CA VAL A 457 -42.68 -5.25 14.78
C VAL A 457 -43.21 -3.86 15.09
N ARG A 458 -42.86 -3.33 16.27
CA ARG A 458 -43.14 -1.93 16.62
C ARG A 458 -41.95 -1.08 16.20
N SER A 459 -42.20 -0.01 15.45
CA SER A 459 -41.20 0.94 14.98
C SER A 459 -41.58 2.36 15.43
N GLY A 460 -40.57 3.18 15.70
CA GLY A 460 -40.73 4.62 15.91
C GLY A 460 -39.47 5.37 15.50
N HIS A 461 -39.66 6.47 14.77
CA HIS A 461 -38.58 7.39 14.42
C HIS A 461 -38.21 8.26 15.62
N ILE A 462 -36.90 8.33 15.88
CA ILE A 462 -36.27 9.09 16.95
C ILE A 462 -35.14 9.93 16.35
N ASP A 463 -35.16 11.23 16.62
CA ASP A 463 -34.00 12.10 16.48
C ASP A 463 -33.20 12.03 17.79
N LEU A 464 -31.98 11.51 17.72
CA LEU A 464 -31.10 11.35 18.88
C LEU A 464 -30.33 12.65 19.21
N GLY A 465 -30.53 13.72 18.43
CA GLY A 465 -29.66 14.89 18.40
C GLY A 465 -28.45 14.65 17.51
N ASP A 466 -27.56 15.65 17.44
CA ASP A 466 -26.23 15.64 16.78
C ASP A 466 -26.14 15.16 15.32
N GLY A 467 -27.27 15.04 14.62
CA GLY A 467 -27.34 14.62 13.22
C GLY A 467 -27.76 13.15 13.04
N ARG A 468 -28.23 12.49 14.09
CA ARG A 468 -28.62 11.08 14.06
C ARG A 468 -30.12 10.87 14.05
N HIS A 469 -30.59 10.22 13.01
CA HIS A 469 -31.99 9.87 12.82
C HIS A 469 -32.13 8.36 12.74
N VAL A 470 -32.98 7.76 13.59
CA VAL A 470 -33.07 6.31 13.76
C VAL A 470 -34.50 5.81 13.88
N HIS A 471 -34.72 4.55 13.54
CA HIS A 471 -35.89 3.76 13.91
C HIS A 471 -35.49 2.73 14.98
N ASP A 472 -36.18 2.75 16.12
CA ASP A 472 -36.06 1.68 17.13
C ASP A 472 -37.14 0.62 16.87
N LEU A 473 -36.71 -0.57 16.47
CA LEU A 473 -37.53 -1.73 16.10
C LEU A 473 -37.57 -2.73 17.26
N THR A 474 -38.72 -2.88 17.89
CA THR A 474 -38.91 -3.87 18.96
C THR A 474 -39.36 -5.20 18.38
N ILE A 475 -38.60 -6.26 18.65
CA ILE A 475 -38.79 -7.59 18.06
C ILE A 475 -38.79 -8.65 19.16
N GLU A 476 -39.71 -9.61 19.06
CA GLU A 476 -39.72 -10.80 19.94
C GLU A 476 -38.84 -11.89 19.33
N LEU A 477 -37.80 -12.31 20.07
CA LEU A 477 -36.98 -13.47 19.72
C LEU A 477 -37.50 -14.72 20.42
N THR A 478 -37.57 -15.82 19.67
CA THR A 478 -37.78 -17.17 20.21
C THR A 478 -36.47 -17.93 20.16
N ASP A 479 -36.17 -18.71 21.21
CA ASP A 479 -34.96 -19.53 21.29
C ASP A 479 -34.70 -20.31 19.98
N GLN A 480 -33.45 -20.26 19.50
CA GLN A 480 -32.95 -20.86 18.26
C GLN A 480 -33.66 -20.45 16.96
N SER A 481 -34.64 -19.55 16.99
CA SER A 481 -35.37 -19.10 15.79
C SER A 481 -34.73 -17.82 15.26
N PRO A 482 -34.17 -17.83 14.03
CA PRO A 482 -33.52 -16.65 13.48
C PRO A 482 -34.53 -15.56 13.10
N ILE A 483 -34.20 -14.32 13.46
CA ILE A 483 -34.84 -13.12 12.92
C ILE A 483 -33.84 -12.40 12.02
N VAL A 484 -34.29 -12.00 10.83
CA VAL A 484 -33.48 -11.25 9.86
C VAL A 484 -33.96 -9.80 9.81
N VAL A 485 -33.03 -8.87 10.02
CA VAL A 485 -33.21 -7.43 9.82
C VAL A 485 -32.43 -7.03 8.58
N ASP A 486 -33.15 -6.60 7.55
CA ASP A 486 -32.60 -6.14 6.27
C ASP A 486 -32.63 -4.61 6.24
N LYS A 487 -31.46 -4.00 6.09
CA LYS A 487 -31.30 -2.56 5.87
C LYS A 487 -30.76 -2.34 4.47
N THR A 488 -31.56 -1.75 3.60
CA THR A 488 -31.17 -1.33 2.25
C THR A 488 -31.05 0.17 2.23
N ILE A 489 -29.99 0.68 1.60
CA ILE A 489 -29.85 2.12 1.35
C ILE A 489 -29.78 2.44 -0.13
N ALA A 490 -30.11 3.68 -0.46
CA ALA A 490 -29.75 4.30 -1.72
C ALA A 490 -29.20 5.71 -1.48
N PHE A 491 -28.10 6.03 -2.13
CA PHE A 491 -27.51 7.37 -2.18
C PHE A 491 -27.85 8.04 -3.51
N ALA A 492 -28.14 9.34 -3.46
CA ALA A 492 -28.07 10.18 -4.65
C ALA A 492 -27.54 11.57 -4.26
N THR A 493 -26.87 12.21 -5.21
CA THR A 493 -26.26 13.53 -5.04
C THR A 493 -26.73 14.49 -6.11
N SER A 494 -26.57 15.79 -5.87
CA SER A 494 -26.87 16.81 -6.88
C SER A 494 -25.91 16.79 -8.09
N ARG A 495 -24.91 15.89 -8.10
CA ARG A 495 -24.03 15.62 -9.25
C ARG A 495 -24.49 14.44 -10.11
N ASP A 496 -25.43 13.64 -9.63
CA ASP A 496 -25.93 12.52 -10.41
C ASP A 496 -26.77 13.03 -11.59
N VAL A 497 -26.65 12.33 -12.73
CA VAL A 497 -27.39 12.67 -13.95
C VAL A 497 -28.75 11.99 -13.98
N ALA A 498 -29.68 12.55 -14.76
CA ALA A 498 -31.02 11.99 -14.99
C ALA A 498 -31.90 11.81 -13.73
N ILE A 499 -31.74 12.67 -12.73
CA ILE A 499 -32.61 12.76 -11.54
C ILE A 499 -33.31 14.13 -11.45
N ALA A 500 -34.48 14.19 -10.80
CA ALA A 500 -35.21 15.45 -10.57
C ALA A 500 -34.66 16.22 -9.37
N SER A 501 -34.34 15.50 -8.30
CA SER A 501 -33.67 15.95 -7.08
C SER A 501 -32.91 14.76 -6.47
N PRO A 502 -31.88 14.99 -5.64
CA PRO A 502 -31.22 13.92 -4.90
C PRO A 502 -32.20 13.06 -4.10
N GLU A 503 -33.18 13.69 -3.45
CA GLU A 503 -34.21 13.00 -2.66
C GLU A 503 -35.05 12.04 -3.51
N ASP A 504 -35.57 12.54 -4.63
CA ASP A 504 -36.36 11.73 -5.56
C ASP A 504 -35.50 10.63 -6.21
N GLY A 505 -34.23 10.92 -6.49
CA GLY A 505 -33.27 9.97 -7.03
C GLY A 505 -33.00 8.80 -6.06
N ALA A 506 -32.68 9.10 -4.81
CA ALA A 506 -32.45 8.12 -3.77
C ALA A 506 -33.70 7.27 -3.52
N LEU A 507 -34.88 7.89 -3.41
CA LEU A 507 -36.15 7.18 -3.25
C LEU A 507 -36.49 6.31 -4.48
N ALA A 508 -36.23 6.79 -5.69
CA ALA A 508 -36.46 6.03 -6.91
C ALA A 508 -35.56 4.79 -6.98
N GLU A 509 -34.26 4.92 -6.68
CA GLU A 509 -33.35 3.78 -6.63
C GLU A 509 -33.76 2.79 -5.52
N LEU A 510 -34.10 3.29 -4.32
CA LEU A 510 -34.57 2.45 -3.22
C LEU A 510 -35.89 1.74 -3.55
N SER A 511 -36.76 2.36 -4.34
CA SER A 511 -38.03 1.77 -4.79
C SER A 511 -37.82 0.60 -5.74
N ARG A 512 -36.83 0.67 -6.66
CA ARG A 512 -36.50 -0.39 -7.62
C ARG A 512 -35.75 -1.55 -6.97
N ALA A 513 -35.19 -1.29 -5.80
CA ALA A 513 -34.33 -2.20 -5.12
C ALA A 513 -35.18 -3.00 -4.10
N HIS A 514 -35.75 -4.12 -4.55
CA HIS A 514 -36.61 -5.00 -3.75
C HIS A 514 -35.84 -6.19 -3.14
N GLY A 515 -36.41 -6.83 -2.12
CA GLY A 515 -35.92 -8.12 -1.60
C GLY A 515 -34.70 -8.06 -0.67
N GLY A 516 -34.39 -6.91 -0.07
CA GLY A 516 -33.29 -6.77 0.89
C GLY A 516 -31.91 -7.19 0.35
N PHE A 517 -31.02 -7.64 1.23
CA PHE A 517 -29.71 -8.16 0.86
C PHE A 517 -29.83 -9.37 -0.07
N THR A 518 -30.61 -10.37 0.33
CA THR A 518 -30.72 -11.65 -0.38
C THR A 518 -31.24 -11.48 -1.82
N GLY A 519 -32.22 -10.61 -2.03
CA GLY A 519 -32.79 -10.33 -3.36
C GLY A 519 -31.84 -9.64 -4.33
N ARG A 520 -30.73 -9.06 -3.84
CA ARG A 520 -29.71 -8.38 -4.67
C ARG A 520 -28.46 -9.20 -4.91
N LEU A 521 -28.23 -10.19 -4.05
CA LEU A 521 -26.97 -10.93 -4.00
C LEU A 521 -26.65 -11.59 -5.35
N GLU A 522 -27.63 -12.20 -6.01
CA GLU A 522 -27.40 -12.88 -7.30
C GLU A 522 -26.95 -11.91 -8.41
N ALA A 523 -27.61 -10.75 -8.53
CA ALA A 523 -27.27 -9.75 -9.55
C ALA A 523 -25.90 -9.11 -9.25
N HIS A 524 -25.63 -8.82 -7.98
CA HIS A 524 -24.33 -8.34 -7.50
C HIS A 524 -23.21 -9.34 -7.83
N GLU A 525 -23.36 -10.61 -7.46
CA GLU A 525 -22.38 -11.67 -7.75
C GLU A 525 -22.23 -11.94 -9.24
N ALA A 526 -23.30 -11.80 -10.02
CA ALA A 526 -23.23 -11.89 -11.48
C ALA A 526 -22.39 -10.74 -12.07
N ALA A 527 -22.51 -9.52 -11.54
CA ALA A 527 -21.68 -8.39 -11.95
C ALA A 527 -20.20 -8.60 -11.58
N TRP A 528 -19.91 -9.07 -10.36
CA TRP A 528 -18.54 -9.41 -9.96
C TRP A 528 -17.95 -10.57 -10.75
N ARG A 529 -18.71 -11.62 -11.06
CA ARG A 529 -18.24 -12.70 -11.95
C ARG A 529 -17.85 -12.21 -13.33
N ARG A 530 -18.55 -11.21 -13.88
CA ARG A 530 -18.17 -10.58 -15.15
C ARG A 530 -16.82 -9.85 -15.00
N LEU A 531 -16.67 -9.02 -13.97
CA LEU A 531 -15.40 -8.32 -13.68
C LEU A 531 -14.23 -9.29 -13.50
N TRP A 532 -14.40 -10.34 -12.69
CA TRP A 532 -13.40 -11.40 -12.54
C TRP A 532 -13.11 -12.13 -13.86
N GLY A 533 -14.06 -12.22 -14.78
CA GLY A 533 -13.82 -12.74 -16.13
C GLY A 533 -12.79 -11.93 -16.94
N HIS A 534 -12.57 -10.65 -16.60
CA HIS A 534 -11.62 -9.76 -17.25
C HIS A 534 -10.33 -9.56 -16.43
N PHE A 535 -10.43 -9.39 -15.11
CA PHE A 535 -9.32 -8.99 -14.23
C PHE A 535 -8.66 -10.15 -13.48
N ARG A 536 -9.21 -11.36 -13.55
CA ARG A 536 -8.62 -12.49 -12.84
C ARG A 536 -7.25 -12.83 -13.41
N ILE A 537 -6.29 -12.95 -12.50
CA ILE A 537 -4.95 -13.45 -12.75
C ILE A 537 -4.77 -14.71 -11.91
N GLU A 538 -4.49 -15.83 -12.57
CA GLU A 538 -4.16 -17.08 -11.90
C GLU A 538 -2.64 -17.25 -11.88
N LEU A 539 -2.08 -17.45 -10.68
CA LEU A 539 -0.68 -17.70 -10.44
C LEU A 539 -0.49 -19.12 -9.92
N ASP A 540 0.50 -19.83 -10.46
CA ASP A 540 1.07 -21.00 -9.79
C ASP A 540 2.24 -20.54 -8.90
N ALA A 541 1.88 -20.08 -7.70
CA ALA A 541 2.76 -19.53 -6.67
C ALA A 541 2.19 -19.84 -5.26
N GLU A 542 2.87 -19.34 -4.22
CA GLU A 542 2.39 -19.45 -2.83
C GLU A 542 0.98 -18.88 -2.66
N ARG A 543 0.19 -19.51 -1.78
CA ARG A 543 -1.22 -19.13 -1.56
C ARG A 543 -1.38 -17.65 -1.17
N ASP A 544 -0.49 -17.15 -0.32
CA ASP A 544 -0.53 -15.78 0.17
C ASP A 544 -0.31 -14.78 -0.96
N VAL A 545 0.59 -15.09 -1.91
CA VAL A 545 0.82 -14.28 -3.11
C VAL A 545 -0.47 -14.15 -3.93
N GLN A 546 -1.19 -15.27 -4.14
CA GLN A 546 -2.47 -15.25 -4.85
C GLN A 546 -3.57 -14.51 -4.07
N LEU A 547 -3.64 -14.68 -2.74
CA LEU A 547 -4.59 -13.96 -1.89
C LEU A 547 -4.42 -12.45 -2.02
N VAL A 548 -3.18 -11.97 -1.85
CA VAL A 548 -2.88 -10.55 -1.85
C VAL A 548 -3.10 -9.94 -3.23
N LEU A 549 -2.73 -10.65 -4.31
CA LEU A 549 -3.01 -10.16 -5.66
C LEU A 549 -4.51 -10.07 -5.94
N ASN A 550 -5.31 -11.05 -5.47
CA ASN A 550 -6.77 -10.99 -5.57
C ASN A 550 -7.34 -9.83 -4.73
N LEU A 551 -6.77 -9.56 -3.56
CA LEU A 551 -7.15 -8.43 -2.71
C LEU A 551 -6.87 -7.10 -3.40
N HIS A 552 -5.72 -6.96 -4.05
CA HIS A 552 -5.36 -5.76 -4.83
C HIS A 552 -6.29 -5.54 -6.02
N ALA A 553 -6.59 -6.60 -6.78
CA ALA A 553 -7.54 -6.53 -7.89
C ALA A 553 -8.97 -6.20 -7.41
N TYR A 554 -9.39 -6.78 -6.28
CA TYR A 554 -10.66 -6.46 -5.64
C TYR A 554 -10.73 -4.98 -5.26
N HIS A 555 -9.71 -4.47 -4.56
CA HIS A 555 -9.70 -3.09 -4.10
C HIS A 555 -9.62 -2.08 -5.25
N LEU A 556 -8.85 -2.41 -6.30
CA LEU A 556 -8.87 -1.65 -7.56
C LEU A 556 -10.29 -1.54 -8.11
N LEU A 557 -10.99 -2.66 -8.26
CA LEU A 557 -12.36 -2.70 -8.79
C LEU A 557 -13.41 -2.09 -7.85
N SER A 558 -13.17 -2.12 -6.55
CA SER A 558 -14.05 -1.49 -5.54
C SER A 558 -13.94 0.04 -5.55
N ALA A 559 -12.76 0.58 -5.90
CA ALA A 559 -12.50 2.02 -6.00
C ALA A 559 -12.77 2.57 -7.41
N ILE A 560 -12.45 1.79 -8.44
CA ILE A 560 -12.53 2.15 -9.85
C ILE A 560 -13.17 0.99 -10.61
N SER A 561 -14.45 1.17 -10.97
CA SER A 561 -15.28 0.14 -11.59
C SER A 561 -15.89 0.66 -12.90
N PRO A 562 -16.68 -0.14 -13.65
CA PRO A 562 -17.46 0.38 -14.77
C PRO A 562 -18.33 1.59 -14.42
N HIS A 563 -18.80 1.69 -13.17
CA HIS A 563 -19.60 2.84 -12.71
C HIS A 563 -18.79 4.13 -12.62
N THR A 564 -17.47 4.04 -12.49
CA THR A 564 -16.58 5.20 -12.50
C THR A 564 -16.63 5.93 -13.85
N ALA A 565 -17.00 5.25 -14.94
CA ALA A 565 -17.15 5.87 -16.25
C ALA A 565 -18.26 6.93 -16.31
N GLU A 566 -19.26 6.84 -15.43
CA GLU A 566 -20.45 7.69 -15.42
C GLU A 566 -20.33 8.87 -14.41
N VAL A 567 -19.26 8.91 -13.62
CA VAL A 567 -19.01 9.96 -12.62
C VAL A 567 -17.79 10.79 -12.97
N ASP A 568 -17.80 12.05 -12.56
CA ASP A 568 -16.65 12.94 -12.74
C ASP A 568 -15.64 12.74 -11.59
N ALA A 569 -14.86 11.66 -11.68
CA ALA A 569 -13.84 11.27 -10.70
C ALA A 569 -12.51 10.89 -11.37
N GLY A 570 -11.40 11.17 -10.69
CA GLY A 570 -10.06 10.72 -11.08
C GLY A 570 -9.64 9.45 -10.33
N VAL A 571 -8.33 9.28 -10.11
CA VAL A 571 -7.74 8.16 -9.35
C VAL A 571 -7.26 8.67 -7.97
N PRO A 572 -8.06 8.53 -6.89
CA PRO A 572 -7.61 8.89 -5.55
C PRO A 572 -6.43 8.01 -5.12
N ALA A 573 -5.38 8.59 -4.55
CA ALA A 573 -4.21 7.83 -4.09
C ALA A 573 -4.54 6.79 -2.99
N ARG A 574 -5.66 6.99 -2.28
CA ARG A 574 -6.18 6.10 -1.22
C ARG A 574 -7.48 5.37 -1.57
N GLY A 575 -7.89 5.39 -2.85
CA GLY A 575 -9.20 4.89 -3.29
C GLY A 575 -10.35 5.54 -2.52
N LEU A 576 -11.44 4.78 -2.30
CA LEU A 576 -12.59 5.18 -1.47
C LEU A 576 -12.55 4.49 -0.08
N HIS A 577 -11.36 4.40 0.53
CA HIS A 577 -11.10 3.56 1.71
C HIS A 577 -10.78 4.37 2.97
N GLY A 578 -10.56 5.68 2.84
CA GLY A 578 -10.16 6.55 3.94
C GLY A 578 -9.81 7.96 3.45
N GLU A 579 -9.27 8.76 4.35
CA GLU A 579 -9.04 10.21 4.14
C GLU A 579 -7.57 10.57 3.93
N GLY A 580 -6.67 9.58 3.90
CA GLY A 580 -5.27 9.80 3.60
C GLY A 580 -5.11 10.55 2.27
N TYR A 581 -4.17 11.52 2.25
CA TYR A 581 -4.02 12.48 1.15
C TYR A 581 -5.30 13.24 0.77
N ARG A 582 -6.26 13.35 1.70
CA ARG A 582 -7.54 14.06 1.54
C ARG A 582 -8.40 13.52 0.38
N GLY A 583 -8.10 12.31 -0.08
CA GLY A 583 -8.73 11.69 -1.26
C GLY A 583 -8.30 12.31 -2.60
N HIS A 584 -7.28 13.17 -2.64
CA HIS A 584 -6.83 13.84 -3.87
C HIS A 584 -6.25 12.88 -4.91
N VAL A 585 -6.24 13.36 -6.15
CA VAL A 585 -5.77 12.68 -7.35
C VAL A 585 -4.37 13.19 -7.71
N PHE A 586 -3.40 12.28 -7.73
CA PHE A 586 -1.99 12.51 -8.01
C PHE A 586 -1.62 11.91 -9.38
N TRP A 587 -0.33 11.78 -9.66
CA TRP A 587 0.19 11.03 -10.81
C TRP A 587 0.02 9.49 -10.70
N ASP A 588 -0.47 8.96 -9.58
CA ASP A 588 -0.67 7.52 -9.31
C ASP A 588 -1.48 6.80 -10.39
N GLU A 589 -2.29 7.54 -11.16
CA GLU A 589 -2.98 7.04 -12.34
C GLU A 589 -2.04 6.38 -13.36
N LEU A 590 -0.75 6.73 -13.38
CA LEU A 590 0.31 6.11 -14.17
C LEU A 590 0.53 4.61 -13.83
N PHE A 591 0.18 4.17 -12.63
CA PHE A 591 0.22 2.76 -12.22
C PHE A 591 -1.13 2.06 -12.42
N VAL A 592 -2.22 2.82 -12.40
CA VAL A 592 -3.59 2.31 -12.48
C VAL A 592 -4.06 2.13 -13.93
N LEU A 593 -3.83 3.12 -14.79
CA LEU A 593 -4.28 3.14 -16.18
C LEU A 593 -3.70 2.02 -17.06
N PRO A 594 -2.43 1.58 -16.90
CA PRO A 594 -1.92 0.42 -17.64
C PRO A 594 -2.71 -0.87 -17.39
N VAL A 595 -3.24 -1.04 -16.17
CA VAL A 595 -4.10 -2.17 -15.81
C VAL A 595 -5.53 -1.91 -16.28
N VAL A 596 -6.16 -0.83 -15.83
CA VAL A 596 -7.58 -0.55 -16.13
C VAL A 596 -7.81 -0.37 -17.63
N GLY A 597 -6.92 0.30 -18.36
CA GLY A 597 -7.10 0.62 -19.77
C GLY A 597 -7.15 -0.60 -20.70
N VAL A 598 -6.53 -1.72 -20.32
CA VAL A 598 -6.58 -2.95 -21.09
C VAL A 598 -7.72 -3.88 -20.66
N HIS A 599 -8.49 -3.54 -19.63
CA HIS A 599 -9.62 -4.36 -19.18
C HIS A 599 -10.97 -3.62 -19.29
N LEU A 600 -10.99 -2.32 -19.02
CA LEU A 600 -12.13 -1.40 -19.04
C LEU A 600 -11.73 -0.08 -19.73
N PRO A 601 -11.54 -0.08 -21.06
CA PRO A 601 -11.09 1.10 -21.80
C PRO A 601 -12.02 2.32 -21.62
N GLU A 602 -13.33 2.11 -21.46
CA GLU A 602 -14.30 3.17 -21.16
C GLU A 602 -14.04 3.88 -19.83
N VAL A 603 -13.57 3.14 -18.81
CA VAL A 603 -13.20 3.73 -17.52
C VAL A 603 -11.89 4.49 -17.63
N SER A 604 -10.89 3.92 -18.32
CA SER A 604 -9.63 4.62 -18.61
C SER A 604 -9.86 5.94 -19.36
N ARG A 605 -10.78 5.94 -20.34
CA ARG A 605 -11.21 7.14 -21.04
C ARG A 605 -11.84 8.16 -20.07
N ALA A 606 -12.75 7.75 -19.21
CA ALA A 606 -13.40 8.65 -18.26
C ALA A 606 -12.42 9.29 -17.26
N LEU A 607 -11.43 8.53 -16.78
CA LEU A 607 -10.36 9.03 -15.91
C LEU A 607 -9.48 10.08 -16.63
N LEU A 608 -9.20 9.90 -17.91
CA LEU A 608 -8.51 10.92 -18.72
C LEU A 608 -9.41 12.12 -19.03
N GLU A 609 -10.72 11.90 -19.19
CA GLU A 609 -11.70 12.98 -19.34
C GLU A 609 -11.86 13.81 -18.07
N TYR A 610 -11.66 13.23 -16.88
CA TYR A 610 -11.51 14.00 -15.63
C TYR A 610 -10.38 15.04 -15.76
N ARG A 611 -9.19 14.63 -16.23
CA ARG A 611 -8.07 15.56 -16.51
C ARG A 611 -8.42 16.58 -17.57
N TRP A 612 -9.05 16.15 -18.68
CA TRP A 612 -9.45 17.06 -19.75
C TRP A 612 -10.45 18.12 -19.27
N ARG A 613 -11.43 17.78 -18.41
CA ARG A 613 -12.36 18.73 -17.80
C ARG A 613 -11.66 19.79 -16.94
N ARG A 614 -10.48 19.48 -16.38
CA ARG A 614 -9.63 20.40 -15.59
C ARG A 614 -8.57 21.12 -16.43
N LEU A 615 -8.45 20.81 -17.72
CA LEU A 615 -7.48 21.43 -18.62
C LEU A 615 -7.55 22.97 -18.66
N PRO A 616 -8.74 23.62 -18.63
CA PRO A 616 -8.82 25.08 -18.54
C PRO A 616 -8.14 25.66 -17.29
N ALA A 617 -8.29 25.01 -16.13
CA ALA A 617 -7.65 25.43 -14.88
C ALA A 617 -6.12 25.25 -14.97
N ALA A 618 -5.65 24.13 -15.54
CA ALA A 618 -4.23 23.89 -15.77
C ALA A 618 -3.59 24.91 -16.74
N ARG A 619 -4.32 25.30 -17.81
CA ARG A 619 -3.91 26.38 -18.74
C ARG A 619 -3.84 27.73 -18.04
N GLN A 620 -4.81 28.03 -17.17
CA GLN A 620 -4.80 29.23 -16.35
C GLN A 620 -3.60 29.26 -15.41
N ALA A 621 -3.31 28.15 -14.73
CA ALA A 621 -2.17 28.02 -13.82
C ALA A 621 -0.83 28.23 -14.53
N ALA A 622 -0.66 27.68 -15.74
CA ALA A 622 0.50 27.94 -16.58
C ALA A 622 0.63 29.44 -16.92
N ARG A 623 -0.46 30.06 -17.38
CA ARG A 623 -0.46 31.49 -17.74
C ARG A 623 -0.13 32.41 -16.57
N VAL A 624 -0.66 32.12 -15.38
CA VAL A 624 -0.34 32.87 -14.14
C VAL A 624 1.13 32.75 -13.80
N ALA A 625 1.75 31.59 -14.06
CA ALA A 625 3.18 31.37 -13.90
C ALA A 625 4.03 31.97 -15.04
N GLY A 626 3.43 32.64 -16.04
CA GLY A 626 4.14 33.18 -17.20
C GLY A 626 4.57 32.10 -18.21
N LEU A 627 3.97 30.91 -18.16
CA LEU A 627 4.27 29.77 -19.01
C LEU A 627 3.13 29.54 -20.03
N ALA A 628 3.42 28.72 -21.05
CA ALA A 628 2.42 28.24 -22.00
C ALA A 628 1.94 26.83 -21.61
N GLY A 629 0.95 26.29 -22.32
CA GLY A 629 0.49 24.93 -22.12
C GLY A 629 -0.39 24.73 -20.89
N ALA A 630 -0.37 23.52 -20.34
CA ALA A 630 -1.17 23.12 -19.19
C ALA A 630 -0.29 22.66 -18.01
N ARG A 631 -0.30 23.45 -16.93
CA ARG A 631 0.31 23.10 -15.65
C ARG A 631 -0.75 22.42 -14.77
N PHE A 632 -0.90 21.11 -14.93
CA PHE A 632 -1.76 20.32 -14.06
C PHE A 632 -1.26 20.39 -12.60
N PRO A 633 -2.17 20.42 -11.61
CA PRO A 633 -1.78 20.46 -10.22
C PRO A 633 -1.16 19.14 -9.77
N TRP A 634 -0.25 19.18 -8.80
CA TRP A 634 0.30 17.98 -8.17
C TRP A 634 -0.77 17.21 -7.39
N GLN A 635 -1.55 17.94 -6.57
CA GLN A 635 -2.76 17.42 -5.94
C GLN A 635 -3.99 18.01 -6.62
N SER A 636 -4.77 17.16 -7.30
CA SER A 636 -5.99 17.54 -7.99
C SER A 636 -7.21 17.07 -7.20
N GLY A 637 -8.25 17.90 -7.15
CA GLY A 637 -9.53 17.57 -6.54
C GLY A 637 -10.72 17.97 -7.41
N SER A 638 -11.57 18.87 -6.92
CA SER A 638 -12.86 19.17 -7.53
C SER A 638 -12.78 19.96 -8.84
N ASP A 639 -12.00 21.03 -8.92
CA ASP A 639 -12.04 22.01 -10.02
C ASP A 639 -10.71 22.14 -10.80
N GLY A 640 -9.66 21.45 -10.36
CA GLY A 640 -8.36 21.42 -11.02
C GLY A 640 -7.40 22.53 -10.62
N ARG A 641 -7.70 23.30 -9.57
CA ARG A 641 -6.69 24.13 -8.91
C ARG A 641 -5.66 23.25 -8.18
N GLU A 642 -4.55 23.86 -7.78
CA GLU A 642 -3.54 23.19 -6.95
C GLU A 642 -4.01 23.08 -5.50
N GLU A 643 -4.14 21.85 -5.01
CA GLU A 643 -4.51 21.56 -3.61
C GLU A 643 -3.32 21.11 -2.75
N THR A 644 -2.11 21.13 -3.31
CA THR A 644 -0.90 20.81 -2.53
C THR A 644 -0.72 21.85 -1.42
N PRO A 645 -0.59 21.42 -0.14
CA PRO A 645 -0.31 22.32 0.97
C PRO A 645 0.91 23.21 0.73
N GLU A 646 0.97 24.35 1.44
CA GLU A 646 2.18 25.18 1.43
C GLU A 646 3.22 24.72 2.45
N GLN A 647 2.77 24.01 3.48
CA GLN A 647 3.59 23.56 4.57
C GLN A 647 3.13 22.18 5.03
N LEU A 648 4.09 21.42 5.53
CA LEU A 648 3.93 20.12 6.18
C LEU A 648 4.34 20.27 7.65
N PHE A 649 3.61 19.64 8.56
CA PHE A 649 3.99 19.59 9.96
C PHE A 649 4.84 18.35 10.26
N ASN A 650 6.03 18.53 10.82
CA ASN A 650 6.87 17.44 11.27
C ASN A 650 6.61 17.13 12.75
N LEU A 651 5.90 16.03 13.02
CA LEU A 651 5.60 15.58 14.38
C LEU A 651 6.85 15.31 15.23
N ARG A 652 7.99 14.94 14.61
CA ARG A 652 9.23 14.62 15.34
C ARG A 652 9.86 15.87 15.95
N SER A 653 9.83 16.97 15.20
CA SER A 653 10.45 18.22 15.59
C SER A 653 9.47 19.25 16.16
N GLY A 654 8.17 19.04 15.93
CA GLY A 654 7.09 19.96 16.30
C GLY A 654 7.09 21.24 15.47
N ARG A 655 7.61 21.21 14.22
CA ARG A 655 7.78 22.38 13.36
C ARG A 655 7.08 22.23 12.01
N TRP A 656 6.64 23.37 11.48
CA TRP A 656 6.21 23.49 10.07
C TRP A 656 7.41 23.65 9.15
N MET A 657 7.45 22.87 8.08
CA MET A 657 8.41 22.98 6.99
C MET A 657 7.71 23.31 5.67
N PRO A 658 8.36 24.05 4.75
CA PRO A 658 7.79 24.31 3.43
C PRO A 658 7.50 23.01 2.66
N ASP A 659 6.37 22.95 1.96
CA ASP A 659 6.07 21.90 0.99
C ASP A 659 6.23 22.47 -0.43
N ASN A 660 7.25 21.98 -1.12
CA ASN A 660 7.61 22.42 -2.47
C ASN A 660 7.10 21.46 -3.57
N SER A 661 6.26 20.47 -3.22
CA SER A 661 5.77 19.43 -4.14
C SER A 661 5.00 19.98 -5.35
N ARG A 662 4.45 21.20 -5.27
CA ARG A 662 3.84 21.92 -6.41
C ARG A 662 4.78 22.16 -7.60
N ARG A 663 6.09 21.90 -7.45
CA ARG A 663 7.11 21.94 -8.51
C ARG A 663 7.22 20.63 -9.30
N GLN A 664 6.49 19.59 -8.90
CA GLN A 664 6.41 18.31 -9.60
C GLN A 664 5.53 18.43 -10.86
N TYR A 665 5.99 19.22 -11.83
CA TYR A 665 5.29 19.43 -13.11
C TYR A 665 5.17 18.15 -13.94
N HIS A 666 5.93 17.12 -13.57
CA HIS A 666 5.91 15.81 -14.21
C HIS A 666 4.56 15.09 -14.11
N VAL A 667 3.64 15.51 -13.22
CA VAL A 667 2.24 15.07 -13.25
C VAL A 667 1.59 15.28 -14.62
N GLY A 668 1.91 16.38 -15.32
CA GLY A 668 1.45 16.61 -16.69
C GLY A 668 2.02 15.59 -17.68
N LEU A 669 3.27 15.18 -17.51
CA LEU A 669 3.89 14.14 -18.35
C LEU A 669 3.20 12.79 -18.16
N ALA A 670 2.79 12.45 -16.92
CA ALA A 670 2.01 11.26 -16.64
C ALA A 670 0.65 11.28 -17.38
N VAL A 671 -0.06 12.41 -17.36
CA VAL A 671 -1.32 12.59 -18.10
C VAL A 671 -1.12 12.38 -19.60
N ALA A 672 -0.11 13.00 -20.21
CA ALA A 672 0.17 12.85 -21.64
C ALA A 672 0.61 11.43 -22.01
N PHE A 673 1.42 10.79 -21.15
CA PHE A 673 1.83 9.39 -21.32
C PHE A 673 0.62 8.46 -21.31
N ASN A 674 -0.26 8.60 -20.33
CA ASN A 674 -1.47 7.79 -20.22
C ASN A 674 -2.45 8.02 -21.37
N ALA A 675 -2.57 9.27 -21.86
CA ALA A 675 -3.37 9.57 -23.03
C ALA A 675 -2.87 8.83 -24.28
N TRP A 676 -1.55 8.82 -24.50
CA TRP A 676 -0.94 8.06 -25.59
C TRP A 676 -1.07 6.54 -25.40
N LEU A 677 -0.85 6.04 -24.18
CA LEU A 677 -1.01 4.62 -23.85
C LEU A 677 -2.45 4.14 -24.09
N HIS A 678 -3.44 4.93 -23.69
CA HIS A 678 -4.85 4.66 -23.96
C HIS A 678 -5.10 4.51 -25.47
N TYR A 679 -4.63 5.48 -26.27
CA TYR A 679 -4.75 5.40 -27.72
C TYR A 679 -4.07 4.14 -28.29
N GLN A 680 -2.85 3.83 -27.85
CA GLN A 680 -2.13 2.63 -28.31
C GLN A 680 -2.89 1.33 -27.97
N ALA A 681 -3.52 1.27 -26.80
CA ALA A 681 -4.28 0.11 -26.36
C ALA A 681 -5.63 -0.04 -27.09
N THR A 682 -6.30 1.06 -27.44
CA THR A 682 -7.68 1.03 -27.97
C THR A 682 -7.81 1.28 -29.47
N ASP A 683 -6.86 2.01 -30.09
CA ASP A 683 -6.98 2.64 -31.40
C ASP A 683 -8.21 3.58 -31.53
N ASP A 684 -8.65 4.19 -30.41
CA ASP A 684 -9.73 5.18 -30.40
C ASP A 684 -9.26 6.53 -30.97
N ARG A 685 -9.18 6.60 -32.31
CA ARG A 685 -8.78 7.80 -33.05
C ARG A 685 -9.74 8.97 -32.87
N ALA A 686 -11.03 8.70 -32.63
CA ALA A 686 -12.03 9.75 -32.41
C ALA A 686 -11.77 10.45 -31.07
N TRP A 687 -11.59 9.67 -30.00
CA TRP A 687 -11.20 10.22 -28.71
C TRP A 687 -9.83 10.93 -28.76
N LEU A 688 -8.85 10.36 -29.47
CA LEU A 688 -7.55 11.01 -29.66
C LEU A 688 -7.72 12.39 -30.31
N ALA A 689 -8.53 12.50 -31.38
CA ALA A 689 -8.77 13.76 -32.07
C ALA A 689 -9.51 14.79 -31.22
N GLU A 690 -10.48 14.36 -30.41
CA GLU A 690 -11.37 15.25 -29.66
C GLU A 690 -10.85 15.65 -28.28
N ARG A 691 -10.04 14.80 -27.64
CA ARG A 691 -9.65 14.94 -26.22
C ARG A 691 -8.16 14.63 -25.99
N GLY A 692 -7.67 13.50 -26.50
CA GLY A 692 -6.29 13.07 -26.26
C GLY A 692 -5.25 14.06 -26.79
N THR A 693 -5.50 14.63 -27.96
CA THR A 693 -4.62 15.63 -28.60
C THR A 693 -4.49 16.89 -27.75
N ASP A 694 -5.60 17.37 -27.15
CA ASP A 694 -5.59 18.54 -26.27
C ASP A 694 -4.69 18.30 -25.05
N LEU A 695 -4.76 17.10 -24.44
CA LEU A 695 -3.93 16.75 -23.29
C LEU A 695 -2.44 16.68 -23.67
N ILE A 696 -2.11 15.94 -24.74
CA ILE A 696 -0.72 15.71 -25.16
C ILE A 696 -0.05 17.03 -25.57
N ILE A 697 -0.73 17.83 -26.40
CA ILE A 697 -0.16 19.07 -26.95
C ILE A 697 0.00 20.14 -25.86
N GLU A 698 -0.99 20.31 -24.98
CA GLU A 698 -0.87 21.33 -23.93
C GLU A 698 0.19 20.99 -22.89
N VAL A 699 0.42 19.71 -22.61
CA VAL A 699 1.56 19.29 -21.79
C VAL A 699 2.87 19.54 -22.54
N ALA A 700 2.97 19.19 -23.82
CA ALA A 700 4.17 19.48 -24.62
C ALA A 700 4.49 20.98 -24.67
N ARG A 701 3.47 21.85 -24.77
CA ARG A 701 3.61 23.31 -24.70
C ARG A 701 4.17 23.79 -23.36
N LEU A 702 3.74 23.20 -22.24
CA LEU A 702 4.28 23.55 -20.92
C LEU A 702 5.79 23.30 -20.90
N PHE A 703 6.22 22.09 -21.22
CA PHE A 703 7.64 21.73 -21.20
C PHE A 703 8.46 22.47 -22.25
N ALA A 704 7.87 22.77 -23.41
CA ALA A 704 8.52 23.62 -24.42
C ALA A 704 8.74 25.06 -23.92
N SER A 705 7.83 25.59 -23.11
CA SER A 705 7.96 26.92 -22.51
C SER A 705 8.92 26.98 -21.33
N LEU A 706 9.15 25.85 -20.63
CA LEU A 706 10.16 25.71 -19.59
C LEU A 706 11.58 25.55 -20.16
N ALA A 707 11.71 25.02 -21.38
CA ALA A 707 12.98 24.65 -21.97
C ALA A 707 13.76 25.86 -22.52
N THR A 708 14.96 26.08 -21.99
CA THR A 708 15.91 27.12 -22.43
C THR A 708 17.01 26.52 -23.32
N HIS A 709 17.42 27.21 -24.40
CA HIS A 709 18.50 26.73 -25.28
C HIS A 709 19.86 27.20 -24.76
N ASP A 710 20.80 26.27 -24.62
CA ASP A 710 22.21 26.59 -24.57
C ASP A 710 22.84 26.42 -25.97
N ALA A 711 23.24 27.54 -26.56
CA ALA A 711 23.85 27.56 -27.88
C ALA A 711 25.27 26.95 -27.90
N ALA A 712 25.95 26.87 -26.76
CA ALA A 712 27.30 26.31 -26.70
C ALA A 712 27.29 24.78 -26.82
N SER A 713 26.39 24.12 -26.10
CA SER A 713 26.21 22.66 -26.16
C SER A 713 25.20 22.20 -27.23
N ASP A 714 24.44 23.12 -27.84
CA ASP A 714 23.26 22.84 -28.67
C ASP A 714 22.24 21.94 -27.94
N ARG A 715 21.98 22.26 -26.66
CA ARG A 715 21.06 21.50 -25.81
C ARG A 715 19.98 22.38 -25.20
N PHE A 716 18.87 21.75 -24.84
CA PHE A 716 17.80 22.38 -24.09
C PHE A 716 17.84 21.95 -22.62
N HIS A 717 17.63 22.91 -21.73
CA HIS A 717 17.64 22.71 -20.29
C HIS A 717 16.29 23.05 -19.69
N ILE A 718 15.82 22.24 -18.75
CA ILE A 718 14.62 22.50 -17.95
C ILE A 718 15.07 22.74 -16.51
N GLU A 719 14.61 23.83 -15.91
CA GLU A 719 15.02 24.28 -14.58
C GLU A 719 13.81 24.50 -13.66
N GLY A 720 14.05 24.50 -12.34
CA GLY A 720 13.05 24.84 -11.33
C GLY A 720 12.00 23.74 -11.10
N VAL A 721 12.30 22.50 -11.49
CA VAL A 721 11.41 21.34 -11.36
C VAL A 721 11.77 20.47 -10.17
N MET A 722 10.83 19.67 -9.69
CA MET A 722 11.09 18.57 -8.76
C MET A 722 10.76 17.26 -9.49
N GLY A 723 11.62 16.25 -9.37
CA GLY A 723 11.39 14.93 -9.96
C GLY A 723 10.51 14.05 -9.06
N PRO A 724 10.29 12.77 -9.43
CA PRO A 724 9.63 11.80 -8.57
C PRO A 724 10.30 11.60 -7.20
N ASP A 725 11.62 11.80 -7.09
CA ASP A 725 12.30 11.78 -5.80
C ASP A 725 12.09 13.11 -5.04
N GLU A 726 11.07 13.12 -4.19
CA GLU A 726 10.65 14.31 -3.42
C GLU A 726 11.66 14.75 -2.34
N TYR A 727 12.69 13.96 -2.07
CA TYR A 727 13.78 14.37 -1.19
C TYR A 727 14.66 15.47 -1.78
N HIS A 728 14.58 15.69 -3.08
CA HIS A 728 15.33 16.70 -3.79
C HIS A 728 14.43 17.81 -4.33
N ASP A 729 14.26 18.87 -3.53
CA ASP A 729 13.44 20.04 -3.88
C ASP A 729 14.25 21.24 -4.38
N GLY A 730 15.58 21.11 -4.38
CA GLY A 730 16.54 22.12 -4.78
C GLY A 730 17.97 21.68 -4.46
N TYR A 731 18.89 22.64 -4.46
CA TYR A 731 20.30 22.39 -4.14
C TYR A 731 20.57 22.62 -2.64
N PRO A 732 21.66 22.06 -2.07
CA PRO A 732 22.02 22.24 -0.65
C PRO A 732 22.00 23.71 -0.17
N GLY A 733 22.46 24.63 -1.01
CA GLY A 733 22.51 26.07 -0.69
C GLY A 733 21.22 26.83 -0.99
N THR A 734 20.28 26.23 -1.72
CA THR A 734 19.01 26.84 -2.13
C THR A 734 17.85 25.82 -2.13
N PRO A 735 17.48 25.23 -0.98
CA PRO A 735 16.32 24.33 -0.90
C PRO A 735 15.05 24.98 -1.44
N GLY A 736 14.18 24.20 -2.09
CA GLY A 736 12.93 24.66 -2.69
C GLY A 736 13.06 25.49 -3.97
N SER A 737 14.28 25.70 -4.49
CA SER A 737 14.50 26.38 -5.77
C SER A 737 14.05 25.57 -6.99
N GLY A 738 13.91 24.25 -6.82
CA GLY A 738 13.84 23.27 -7.89
C GLY A 738 15.21 22.94 -8.48
N LEU A 739 15.25 21.85 -9.23
CA LEU A 739 16.39 21.22 -9.86
C LEU A 739 16.51 21.62 -11.33
N ARG A 740 17.72 21.50 -11.87
CA ARG A 740 17.99 21.58 -13.31
C ARG A 740 18.21 20.19 -13.89
N ASP A 741 17.65 19.95 -15.07
CA ASP A 741 17.83 18.74 -15.87
C ASP A 741 17.61 17.43 -15.12
N ASN A 742 16.52 17.35 -14.35
CA ASN A 742 16.09 16.08 -13.78
C ASN A 742 15.86 15.06 -14.92
N ALA A 743 16.54 13.91 -14.85
CA ALA A 743 16.57 12.94 -15.93
C ALA A 743 15.19 12.37 -16.26
N TYR A 744 14.38 12.06 -15.24
CA TYR A 744 12.99 11.62 -15.46
C TYR A 744 12.20 12.67 -16.25
N THR A 745 12.22 13.91 -15.78
CA THR A 745 11.51 15.02 -16.39
C THR A 745 11.97 15.26 -17.83
N ASN A 746 13.27 15.36 -18.07
CA ASN A 746 13.81 15.69 -19.40
C ASN A 746 13.60 14.56 -20.41
N VAL A 747 13.83 13.29 -20.03
CA VAL A 747 13.64 12.17 -20.95
C VAL A 747 12.17 12.01 -21.31
N LEU A 748 11.28 12.08 -20.32
CA LEU A 748 9.85 11.92 -20.57
C LEU A 748 9.25 13.14 -21.28
N ALA A 749 9.71 14.36 -20.99
CA ALA A 749 9.32 15.56 -21.76
C ALA A 749 9.76 15.47 -23.22
N ALA A 750 10.96 14.97 -23.50
CA ALA A 750 11.43 14.71 -24.87
C ALA A 750 10.56 13.68 -25.58
N TRP A 751 10.19 12.60 -24.87
CA TRP A 751 9.28 11.58 -25.38
C TRP A 751 7.90 12.15 -25.68
N VAL A 752 7.30 12.94 -24.78
CA VAL A 752 5.99 13.59 -24.98
C VAL A 752 6.03 14.58 -26.14
N CYS A 753 7.10 15.37 -26.28
CA CYS A 753 7.26 16.25 -27.44
C CYS A 753 7.29 15.47 -28.76
N GLY A 754 7.94 14.30 -28.78
CA GLY A 754 7.89 13.38 -29.92
C GLY A 754 6.46 12.86 -30.17
N ARG A 755 5.73 12.47 -29.12
CA ARG A 755 4.34 12.01 -29.24
C ARG A 755 3.36 13.10 -29.67
N ALA A 756 3.61 14.37 -29.36
CA ALA A 756 2.81 15.48 -29.87
C ALA A 756 2.92 15.58 -31.40
N VAL A 757 4.13 15.38 -31.94
CA VAL A 757 4.36 15.32 -33.40
C VAL A 757 3.67 14.08 -34.01
N ASP A 758 3.84 12.92 -33.39
CA ASP A 758 3.24 11.68 -33.87
C ASP A 758 1.71 11.73 -33.84
N THR A 759 1.11 12.36 -32.82
CA THR A 759 -0.35 12.54 -32.72
C THR A 759 -0.91 13.32 -33.91
N LEU A 760 -0.25 14.41 -34.31
CA LEU A 760 -0.63 15.18 -35.49
C LEU A 760 -0.41 14.42 -36.80
N ALA A 761 0.54 13.48 -36.82
CA ALA A 761 0.78 12.59 -37.96
C ALA A 761 -0.30 11.49 -38.07
N GLU A 762 -0.68 10.87 -36.94
CA GLU A 762 -1.73 9.86 -36.86
C GLU A 762 -3.10 10.41 -37.27
N LEU A 763 -3.36 11.68 -36.96
CA LEU A 763 -4.58 12.39 -37.31
C LEU A 763 -4.50 13.14 -38.65
N ALA A 764 -3.51 12.86 -39.49
CA ALA A 764 -3.34 13.57 -40.77
C ALA A 764 -4.63 13.60 -41.62
N GLY A 765 -4.91 14.77 -42.20
CA GLY A 765 -6.17 15.07 -42.89
C GLY A 765 -7.11 15.89 -42.01
N TYR A 766 -8.42 15.71 -42.20
CA TYR A 766 -9.46 16.56 -41.59
C TYR A 766 -9.35 16.68 -40.06
N ALA A 767 -9.20 15.56 -39.35
CA ALA A 767 -9.14 15.57 -37.89
C ALA A 767 -7.92 16.34 -37.35
N GLY A 768 -6.76 16.20 -38.00
CA GLY A 768 -5.54 16.92 -37.64
C GLY A 768 -5.62 18.40 -37.98
N ASP A 769 -6.27 18.77 -39.09
CA ASP A 769 -6.50 20.17 -39.45
C ASP A 769 -7.45 20.85 -38.46
N GLU A 770 -8.51 20.16 -38.03
CA GLU A 770 -9.41 20.62 -36.97
C GLU A 770 -8.68 20.77 -35.62
N ALA A 771 -7.84 19.81 -35.25
CA ALA A 771 -7.05 19.90 -34.02
C ALA A 771 -6.07 21.09 -34.04
N ARG A 772 -5.43 21.35 -35.20
CA ARG A 772 -4.55 22.52 -35.38
C ARG A 772 -5.30 23.84 -35.21
N ASP A 773 -6.50 23.95 -35.80
CA ASP A 773 -7.34 25.14 -35.70
C ASP A 773 -7.86 25.34 -34.26
N ARG A 774 -8.43 24.29 -33.65
CA ARG A 774 -8.97 24.32 -32.28
C ARG A 774 -7.93 24.71 -31.24
N LEU A 775 -6.70 24.23 -31.38
CA LEU A 775 -5.60 24.49 -30.44
C LEU A 775 -4.74 25.69 -30.84
N ASP A 776 -5.06 26.37 -31.94
CA ASP A 776 -4.28 27.47 -32.52
C ASP A 776 -2.78 27.13 -32.59
N ILE A 777 -2.45 26.00 -33.22
CA ILE A 777 -1.06 25.52 -33.31
C ILE A 777 -0.28 26.42 -34.27
N ALA A 778 0.65 27.20 -33.71
CA ALA A 778 1.39 28.19 -34.48
C ALA A 778 2.44 27.56 -35.40
N ILE A 779 2.75 28.27 -36.49
CA ILE A 779 3.84 27.93 -37.41
C ILE A 779 5.15 27.92 -36.61
N GLY A 780 5.82 26.76 -36.51
CA GLY A 780 7.05 26.59 -35.73
C GLY A 780 6.90 25.76 -34.45
N GLU A 781 5.68 25.57 -33.90
CA GLU A 781 5.51 24.77 -32.67
C GLU A 781 5.87 23.30 -32.89
N VAL A 782 5.47 22.73 -34.02
CA VAL A 782 5.77 21.33 -34.36
C VAL A 782 7.28 21.12 -34.52
N GLU A 783 7.97 22.05 -35.19
CA GLU A 783 9.43 22.04 -35.30
C GLU A 783 10.11 22.20 -33.94
N ARG A 784 9.54 23.02 -33.06
CA ARG A 784 10.04 23.21 -31.69
C ARG A 784 9.92 21.92 -30.87
N TRP A 785 8.79 21.23 -30.92
CA TRP A 785 8.62 19.95 -30.24
C TRP A 785 9.57 18.88 -30.81
N GLU A 786 9.73 18.85 -32.13
CA GLU A 786 10.68 17.93 -32.78
C GLU A 786 12.12 18.18 -32.33
N GLN A 787 12.55 19.45 -32.19
CA GLN A 787 13.86 19.80 -31.64
C GLN A 787 14.02 19.34 -30.19
N LEU A 788 13.05 19.63 -29.33
CA LEU A 788 13.10 19.23 -27.91
C LEU A 788 13.16 17.71 -27.76
N SER A 789 12.44 16.96 -28.61
CA SER A 789 12.48 15.49 -28.64
C SER A 789 13.86 14.90 -28.93
N ARG A 790 14.81 15.71 -29.44
CA ARG A 790 16.16 15.30 -29.87
C ARG A 790 17.30 15.99 -29.14
N ARG A 791 17.02 17.09 -28.43
CA ARG A 791 18.05 18.00 -27.92
C ARG A 791 17.90 18.39 -26.45
N LEU A 792 16.88 17.90 -25.72
CA LEU A 792 16.86 18.04 -24.27
C LEU A 792 18.10 17.39 -23.63
N ASN A 793 18.63 18.04 -22.60
CA ASN A 793 19.84 17.60 -21.91
C ASN A 793 19.56 16.43 -20.97
N VAL A 794 20.48 15.49 -20.88
CA VAL A 794 20.51 14.42 -19.88
C VAL A 794 21.92 14.37 -19.30
N CYS A 795 22.03 14.39 -17.98
CA CYS A 795 23.31 14.38 -17.27
C CYS A 795 23.78 12.93 -17.03
N PHE A 796 25.09 12.72 -17.06
CA PHE A 796 25.72 11.41 -16.85
C PHE A 796 26.93 11.53 -15.93
N HIS A 797 27.19 10.49 -15.15
CA HIS A 797 28.42 10.33 -14.40
C HIS A 797 29.57 9.94 -15.35
N GLU A 798 30.82 10.04 -14.88
CA GLU A 798 32.00 9.67 -15.68
C GLU A 798 31.99 8.21 -16.15
N ASP A 799 31.37 7.31 -15.38
CA ASP A 799 31.25 5.88 -15.67
C ASP A 799 30.00 5.51 -16.51
N GLY A 800 29.24 6.51 -16.96
CA GLY A 800 28.07 6.36 -17.81
C GLY A 800 26.76 6.05 -17.08
N VAL A 801 26.72 6.12 -15.75
CA VAL A 801 25.45 6.14 -15.00
C VAL A 801 24.65 7.38 -15.37
N ILE A 802 23.33 7.24 -15.55
CA ILE A 802 22.44 8.39 -15.78
C ILE A 802 22.31 9.16 -14.45
N SER A 803 22.73 10.43 -14.44
CA SER A 803 22.62 11.31 -13.27
C SER A 803 21.18 11.74 -13.07
N GLN A 804 20.70 11.74 -11.82
CA GLN A 804 19.30 12.07 -11.51
C GLN A 804 18.96 13.52 -11.87
N PHE A 805 19.90 14.43 -11.68
CA PHE A 805 19.83 15.83 -12.09
C PHE A 805 21.23 16.43 -12.24
N ASP A 806 21.31 17.66 -12.73
CA ASP A 806 22.57 18.41 -12.84
C ASP A 806 23.17 18.71 -11.45
N GLY A 807 24.39 18.23 -11.19
CA GLY A 807 25.09 18.40 -9.90
C GLY A 807 24.85 17.29 -8.86
N TYR A 808 24.10 16.23 -9.17
CA TYR A 808 23.85 15.13 -8.22
C TYR A 808 25.15 14.45 -7.73
N THR A 809 26.15 14.34 -8.60
CA THR A 809 27.46 13.73 -8.27
C THR A 809 28.22 14.49 -7.19
N ASP A 810 27.93 15.77 -7.02
CA ASP A 810 28.61 16.66 -6.06
C ASP A 810 28.02 16.55 -4.65
N LEU A 811 26.89 15.87 -4.50
CA LEU A 811 26.27 15.59 -3.20
C LEU A 811 27.10 14.58 -2.39
N THR A 812 26.93 14.65 -1.07
CA THR A 812 27.65 13.77 -0.13
C THR A 812 27.01 12.38 -0.13
N GLU A 813 27.78 11.30 0.06
CA GLU A 813 27.17 9.98 0.29
C GLU A 813 26.43 9.96 1.64
N PHE A 814 25.33 9.21 1.71
CA PHE A 814 24.52 9.09 2.92
C PHE A 814 24.97 7.93 3.82
N ASP A 815 24.93 8.11 5.13
CA ASP A 815 25.28 7.07 6.11
C ASP A 815 24.07 6.15 6.37
N TRP A 816 23.79 5.26 5.41
CA TRP A 816 22.64 4.35 5.47
C TRP A 816 22.64 3.47 6.72
N ASP A 817 23.80 2.95 7.11
CA ASP A 817 23.92 2.01 8.23
C ASP A 817 23.61 2.69 9.55
N HIS A 818 24.12 3.90 9.77
CA HIS A 818 23.81 4.69 10.97
C HIS A 818 22.32 4.97 11.11
N TYR A 819 21.67 5.46 10.05
CA TYR A 819 20.25 5.83 10.11
C TYR A 819 19.32 4.63 10.20
N ARG A 820 19.63 3.51 9.52
CA ARG A 820 18.87 2.25 9.66
C ARG A 820 18.96 1.71 11.08
N ALA A 821 20.15 1.69 11.68
CA ALA A 821 20.32 1.25 13.07
C ALA A 821 19.61 2.17 14.07
N THR A 822 19.64 3.48 13.83
CA THR A 822 19.05 4.47 14.75
C THR A 822 17.52 4.49 14.67
N TYR A 823 16.96 4.54 13.47
CA TYR A 823 15.53 4.79 13.26
C TYR A 823 14.72 3.56 12.88
N GLY A 824 15.36 2.49 12.38
CA GLY A 824 14.68 1.34 11.78
C GLY A 824 14.03 1.71 10.45
N ASN A 825 12.83 2.29 10.50
CA ASN A 825 12.13 2.80 9.32
C ASN A 825 12.67 4.18 8.93
N ILE A 826 13.37 4.23 7.80
CA ILE A 826 13.96 5.44 7.19
C ILE A 826 13.14 5.94 5.99
N GLY A 827 11.88 5.53 5.85
CA GLY A 827 11.02 5.94 4.74
C GLY A 827 10.67 7.44 4.75
N ARG A 828 10.90 8.14 5.86
CA ARG A 828 10.69 9.59 6.01
C ARG A 828 11.96 10.32 6.44
N LEU A 829 13.03 10.14 5.66
CA LEU A 829 14.31 10.83 5.88
C LEU A 829 14.19 12.35 5.79
N ASP A 830 13.21 12.86 5.03
CA ASP A 830 12.83 14.28 5.03
C ASP A 830 12.51 14.78 6.44
N LEU A 831 11.67 14.04 7.18
CA LEU A 831 11.29 14.39 8.55
C LEU A 831 12.39 14.10 9.57
N ILE A 832 13.15 13.02 9.37
CA ILE A 832 14.24 12.64 10.27
C ILE A 832 15.36 13.68 10.22
N LEU A 833 15.87 13.99 9.02
CA LEU A 833 16.96 14.96 8.85
C LEU A 833 16.52 16.36 9.26
N GLU A 834 15.29 16.79 8.94
CA GLU A 834 14.79 18.09 9.41
C GLU A 834 14.80 18.16 10.95
N SER A 835 14.44 17.08 11.63
CA SER A 835 14.43 17.06 13.10
C SER A 835 15.83 17.21 13.71
N GLU A 836 16.87 16.83 12.97
CA GLU A 836 18.29 16.97 13.32
C GLU A 836 18.90 18.31 12.85
N GLY A 837 18.10 19.16 12.18
CA GLY A 837 18.58 20.42 11.60
C GLY A 837 19.38 20.24 10.31
N ASP A 838 19.16 19.15 9.60
CA ASP A 838 19.78 18.83 8.32
C ASP A 838 18.75 18.66 7.19
N ALA A 839 19.20 18.37 5.97
CA ALA A 839 18.32 18.24 4.81
C ALA A 839 18.77 17.15 3.84
N THR A 840 17.79 16.45 3.27
CA THR A 840 17.99 15.41 2.24
C THR A 840 18.72 15.92 1.01
N ASN A 841 18.50 17.18 0.61
CA ASN A 841 19.14 17.84 -0.54
C ASN A 841 20.68 17.80 -0.55
N ARG A 842 21.33 17.46 0.57
CA ARG A 842 22.78 17.39 0.73
C ARG A 842 23.39 16.05 0.32
N TYR A 843 22.55 15.04 0.16
CA TYR A 843 22.99 13.66 0.12
C TYR A 843 22.53 12.91 -1.13
N LYS A 844 23.33 11.93 -1.55
CA LYS A 844 23.00 10.96 -2.59
C LYS A 844 22.06 9.90 -2.04
N LEU A 845 20.78 10.25 -1.94
CA LEU A 845 19.71 9.36 -1.46
C LEU A 845 18.41 9.66 -2.21
N SER A 846 17.49 8.71 -2.27
CA SER A 846 16.20 8.91 -2.92
C SER A 846 15.05 8.36 -2.08
N LYS A 847 13.91 9.05 -2.11
CA LYS A 847 12.66 8.60 -1.47
C LYS A 847 12.11 7.39 -2.21
N GLN A 848 12.07 7.49 -3.53
CA GLN A 848 11.48 6.54 -4.45
C GLN A 848 12.22 6.57 -5.79
N ALA A 849 11.81 5.71 -6.72
CA ALA A 849 12.40 5.68 -8.06
C ALA A 849 12.20 7.00 -8.83
N ASP A 850 13.30 7.58 -9.31
CA ASP A 850 13.32 8.76 -10.20
C ASP A 850 13.86 8.38 -11.59
N VAL A 851 15.17 8.17 -11.73
CA VAL A 851 15.78 7.70 -12.99
C VAL A 851 15.20 6.34 -13.41
N LEU A 852 15.01 5.44 -12.44
CA LEU A 852 14.45 4.11 -12.68
C LEU A 852 12.98 4.16 -13.11
N MET A 853 12.28 5.27 -12.83
CA MET A 853 10.90 5.45 -13.25
C MET A 853 10.76 5.54 -14.78
N VAL A 854 11.75 6.11 -15.48
CA VAL A 854 11.73 6.13 -16.95
C VAL A 854 11.88 4.71 -17.51
N LEU A 855 12.72 3.89 -16.87
CA LEU A 855 12.93 2.50 -17.25
C LEU A 855 11.67 1.65 -17.00
N TYR A 856 10.91 1.92 -15.95
CA TYR A 856 9.61 1.31 -15.70
C TYR A 856 8.56 1.64 -16.77
N LEU A 857 8.51 2.90 -17.22
CA LEU A 857 7.52 3.36 -18.19
C LEU A 857 7.82 2.91 -19.62
N LEU A 858 9.07 3.09 -20.05
CA LEU A 858 9.47 2.83 -21.43
C LEU A 858 10.00 1.39 -21.61
N GLY A 859 10.52 0.78 -20.55
CA GLY A 859 11.34 -0.42 -20.67
C GLY A 859 12.74 -0.10 -21.22
N PRO A 860 13.66 -1.09 -21.21
CA PRO A 860 15.05 -0.88 -21.60
C PRO A 860 15.19 -0.47 -23.07
N ASP A 861 14.48 -1.14 -23.98
CA ASP A 861 14.65 -0.93 -25.43
C ASP A 861 14.19 0.47 -25.87
N GLN A 862 13.01 0.90 -25.40
CA GLN A 862 12.49 2.23 -25.73
C GLN A 862 13.27 3.35 -25.03
N LEU A 863 13.78 3.12 -23.80
CA LEU A 863 14.66 4.10 -23.16
C LEU A 863 15.95 4.27 -23.96
N LEU A 864 16.59 3.18 -24.39
CA LEU A 864 17.78 3.25 -25.24
C LEU A 864 17.49 3.96 -26.56
N ALA A 865 16.35 3.68 -27.20
CA ALA A 865 15.93 4.37 -28.42
C ALA A 865 15.69 5.87 -28.19
N GLN A 866 15.10 6.24 -27.05
CA GLN A 866 14.84 7.64 -26.70
C GLN A 866 16.14 8.38 -26.37
N LEU A 867 17.07 7.77 -25.65
CA LEU A 867 18.40 8.33 -25.39
C LEU A 867 19.20 8.47 -26.69
N ASP A 868 19.11 7.50 -27.61
CA ASP A 868 19.74 7.62 -28.93
C ASP A 868 19.12 8.76 -29.77
N ARG A 869 17.80 8.93 -29.72
CA ARG A 869 17.10 10.05 -30.35
C ARG A 869 17.56 11.40 -29.77
N LEU A 870 17.81 11.45 -28.46
CA LEU A 870 18.45 12.57 -27.78
C LEU A 870 19.95 12.70 -28.10
N GLY A 871 20.54 11.81 -28.89
CA GLY A 871 21.95 11.86 -29.29
C GLY A 871 22.92 11.32 -28.26
N TYR A 872 22.46 10.52 -27.29
CA TYR A 872 23.29 9.83 -26.31
C TYR A 872 23.38 8.34 -26.63
N ARG A 873 24.60 7.84 -26.83
CA ARG A 873 24.86 6.40 -27.03
C ARG A 873 25.06 5.74 -25.67
N VAL A 874 24.00 5.16 -25.13
CA VAL A 874 24.01 4.43 -23.85
C VAL A 874 23.99 2.93 -24.13
N SER A 875 24.80 2.16 -23.39
CA SER A 875 24.84 0.70 -23.50
C SER A 875 23.95 0.04 -22.45
N GLY A 876 23.58 -1.23 -22.68
CA GLY A 876 22.87 -2.03 -21.68
C GLY A 876 23.64 -2.19 -20.37
N ASP A 877 24.98 -2.17 -20.42
CA ASP A 877 25.81 -2.23 -19.21
C ASP A 877 25.79 -0.92 -18.42
N SER A 878 25.72 0.23 -19.10
CA SER A 878 25.48 1.52 -18.43
C SER A 878 24.10 1.58 -17.77
N LEU A 879 23.07 0.99 -18.40
CA LEU A 879 21.76 0.86 -17.78
C LEU A 879 21.80 -0.04 -16.54
N ARG A 880 22.48 -1.20 -16.59
CA ARG A 880 22.67 -2.06 -15.41
C ARG A 880 23.37 -1.32 -14.27
N ARG A 881 24.47 -0.61 -14.54
CA ARG A 881 25.15 0.22 -13.54
C ARG A 881 24.23 1.30 -12.97
N THR A 882 23.39 1.91 -13.80
CA THR A 882 22.40 2.90 -13.34
C THR A 882 21.39 2.27 -12.39
N VAL A 883 20.90 1.07 -12.69
CA VAL A 883 19.98 0.32 -11.83
C VAL A 883 20.62 0.00 -10.48
N ASP A 884 21.83 -0.58 -10.48
CA ASP A 884 22.56 -0.90 -9.25
C ASP A 884 22.83 0.35 -8.40
N TYR A 885 23.25 1.44 -9.05
CA TYR A 885 23.60 2.70 -8.38
C TYR A 885 22.44 3.29 -7.56
N TYR A 886 21.22 3.30 -8.10
CA TYR A 886 20.04 3.84 -7.43
C TYR A 886 19.36 2.83 -6.50
N LEU A 887 19.49 1.53 -6.75
CA LEU A 887 19.05 0.49 -5.80
C LEU A 887 19.73 0.65 -4.44
N ASP A 888 21.03 0.93 -4.44
CA ASP A 888 21.81 1.11 -3.20
C ASP A 888 21.53 2.43 -2.48
N ARG A 889 20.82 3.36 -3.13
CA ARG A 889 20.58 4.74 -2.65
C ARG A 889 19.12 5.08 -2.44
N THR A 890 18.22 4.10 -2.43
CA THR A 890 16.78 4.34 -2.26
C THR A 890 16.29 3.91 -0.88
N ALA A 891 15.60 4.81 -0.18
CA ALA A 891 15.06 4.58 1.16
C ALA A 891 13.70 3.86 1.16
N HIS A 892 13.06 3.73 -0.01
CA HIS A 892 11.72 3.15 -0.18
C HIS A 892 10.65 3.83 0.69
N GLY A 893 10.70 5.17 0.76
CA GLY A 893 9.79 6.03 1.50
C GLY A 893 8.39 6.21 0.89
N SER A 894 8.08 5.40 -0.12
CA SER A 894 6.82 5.38 -0.84
C SER A 894 6.51 3.95 -1.25
N THR A 895 5.25 3.54 -1.13
CA THR A 895 4.81 2.20 -1.54
C THR A 895 5.00 1.96 -3.03
N LEU A 896 4.99 3.02 -3.85
CA LEU A 896 5.27 2.94 -5.29
C LEU A 896 6.72 2.53 -5.59
N SER A 897 7.65 2.78 -4.65
CA SER A 897 9.07 2.54 -4.90
C SER A 897 9.36 1.06 -5.16
N ARG A 898 8.87 0.16 -4.31
CA ARG A 898 9.16 -1.29 -4.44
C ARG A 898 8.59 -1.85 -5.74
N VAL A 899 7.42 -1.35 -6.16
CA VAL A 899 6.80 -1.71 -7.43
C VAL A 899 7.73 -1.41 -8.60
N VAL A 900 8.23 -0.17 -8.68
CA VAL A 900 9.11 0.26 -9.77
C VAL A 900 10.41 -0.55 -9.80
N HIS A 901 11.03 -0.76 -8.63
CA HIS A 901 12.29 -1.50 -8.55
C HIS A 901 12.10 -2.98 -8.93
N ALA A 902 11.02 -3.63 -8.47
CA ALA A 902 10.70 -5.00 -8.86
C ALA A 902 10.48 -5.12 -10.39
N SER A 903 9.72 -4.20 -10.97
CA SER A 903 9.47 -4.17 -12.42
C SER A 903 10.75 -3.99 -13.24
N VAL A 904 11.62 -3.05 -12.83
CA VAL A 904 12.92 -2.80 -13.46
C VAL A 904 13.84 -4.03 -13.37
N LEU A 905 13.88 -4.67 -12.20
CA LEU A 905 14.71 -5.84 -11.96
C LEU A 905 14.19 -7.10 -12.65
N ALA A 906 12.90 -7.19 -13.01
CA ALA A 906 12.31 -8.40 -13.58
C ALA A 906 13.08 -8.99 -14.77
N ARG A 907 13.72 -8.14 -15.59
CA ARG A 907 14.55 -8.57 -16.74
C ARG A 907 16.06 -8.63 -16.45
N LEU A 908 16.51 -8.07 -15.34
CA LEU A 908 17.94 -7.92 -14.99
C LEU A 908 18.37 -8.92 -13.91
N ASP A 909 17.56 -9.04 -12.87
CA ASP A 909 17.73 -9.94 -11.74
C ASP A 909 16.34 -10.38 -11.24
N PRO A 910 15.77 -11.45 -11.84
CA PRO A 910 14.42 -11.92 -11.52
C PRO A 910 14.27 -12.41 -10.08
N ALA A 911 15.35 -12.89 -9.47
CA ALA A 911 15.31 -13.36 -8.08
C ALA A 911 15.11 -12.16 -7.14
N ARG A 912 15.92 -11.10 -7.29
CA ARG A 912 15.73 -9.87 -6.51
C ARG A 912 14.41 -9.16 -6.85
N ALA A 913 13.97 -9.23 -8.10
CA ALA A 913 12.66 -8.72 -8.50
C ALA A 913 11.49 -9.43 -7.79
N TRP A 914 11.60 -10.75 -7.61
CA TRP A 914 10.61 -11.55 -6.89
C TRP A 914 10.52 -11.16 -5.43
N ASP A 915 11.65 -10.97 -4.75
CA ASP A 915 11.65 -10.54 -3.34
C ASP A 915 11.02 -9.17 -3.16
N LEU A 916 11.40 -8.17 -3.99
CA LEU A 916 10.79 -6.85 -3.96
C LEU A 916 9.31 -6.86 -4.33
N PHE A 917 8.89 -7.77 -5.22
CA PHE A 917 7.48 -7.96 -5.55
C PHE A 917 6.69 -8.50 -4.35
N ARG A 918 7.24 -9.49 -3.62
CA ARG A 918 6.61 -10.00 -2.39
C ARG A 918 6.50 -8.92 -1.32
N ASP A 919 7.53 -8.11 -1.15
CA ASP A 919 7.49 -6.97 -0.21
C ASP A 919 6.46 -5.92 -0.64
N ALA A 920 6.30 -5.67 -1.94
CA ALA A 920 5.29 -4.75 -2.47
C ALA A 920 3.86 -5.28 -2.28
N LEU A 921 3.66 -6.61 -2.36
CA LEU A 921 2.36 -7.24 -2.13
C LEU A 921 1.89 -7.02 -0.70
N VAL A 922 2.74 -7.30 0.29
CA VAL A 922 2.31 -7.26 1.70
C VAL A 922 2.31 -5.85 2.30
N ALA A 923 2.61 -4.80 1.53
CA ALA A 923 2.77 -3.45 2.05
C ALA A 923 1.54 -2.93 2.81
N ASP A 924 0.34 -3.12 2.25
CA ASP A 924 -0.92 -2.78 2.93
C ASP A 924 -1.34 -3.88 3.91
N LEU A 925 -1.18 -5.17 3.58
CA LEU A 925 -1.64 -6.28 4.43
C LEU A 925 -0.89 -6.38 5.77
N ASP A 926 0.39 -6.02 5.78
CA ASP A 926 1.25 -5.99 6.96
C ASP A 926 1.55 -4.56 7.41
N ASP A 927 0.94 -3.53 6.79
CA ASP A 927 1.14 -2.10 7.10
C ASP A 927 2.62 -1.69 7.25
N THR A 928 3.45 -2.09 6.28
CA THR A 928 4.92 -1.91 6.34
C THR A 928 5.37 -0.45 6.26
N GLN A 929 4.44 0.49 6.02
CA GLN A 929 4.68 1.94 6.06
C GLN A 929 4.50 2.54 7.46
N GLY A 930 4.00 1.78 8.43
CA GLY A 930 3.95 2.18 9.83
C GLY A 930 2.68 2.95 10.21
N GLY A 931 1.50 2.46 9.85
CA GLY A 931 0.21 2.94 10.35
C GLY A 931 -0.72 3.54 9.30
N THR A 932 -0.24 3.74 8.07
CA THR A 932 -0.94 4.57 7.08
C THR A 932 -2.08 3.86 6.37
N THR A 933 -2.10 2.52 6.36
CA THR A 933 -3.20 1.76 5.75
C THR A 933 -4.53 1.99 6.47
N ALA A 934 -4.52 2.31 7.77
CA ALA A 934 -5.73 2.67 8.53
C ALA A 934 -6.42 3.93 7.96
N GLU A 935 -5.67 4.80 7.30
CA GLU A 935 -6.14 6.03 6.64
C GLU A 935 -6.59 5.79 5.18
N GLY A 936 -6.45 4.57 4.68
CA GLY A 936 -6.81 4.15 3.33
C GLY A 936 -5.70 3.32 2.65
N ILE A 937 -6.11 2.49 1.70
CA ILE A 937 -5.20 1.61 0.93
C ILE A 937 -4.22 2.38 0.04
N HIS A 938 -3.15 1.76 -0.46
CA HIS A 938 -2.25 2.39 -1.43
C HIS A 938 -2.61 1.98 -2.87
N LEU A 939 -3.65 2.60 -3.45
CA LEU A 939 -4.26 2.16 -4.72
C LEU A 939 -3.26 2.07 -5.89
N GLY A 940 -2.36 3.04 -6.04
CA GLY A 940 -1.33 3.03 -7.08
C GLY A 940 -0.36 1.85 -6.93
N ALA A 941 0.05 1.53 -5.70
CA ALA A 941 0.93 0.39 -5.42
C ALA A 941 0.21 -0.95 -5.67
N MET A 942 -1.05 -1.07 -5.22
CA MET A 942 -1.88 -2.25 -5.49
C MET A 942 -2.01 -2.52 -6.99
N ALA A 943 -2.37 -1.51 -7.79
CA ALA A 943 -2.42 -1.65 -9.25
C ALA A 943 -1.05 -1.96 -9.85
N GLY A 944 0.01 -1.33 -9.33
CA GLY A 944 1.40 -1.61 -9.72
C GLY A 944 1.82 -3.07 -9.53
N THR A 945 1.37 -3.75 -8.47
CA THR A 945 1.66 -5.19 -8.29
C THR A 945 0.99 -6.06 -9.35
N ILE A 946 -0.22 -5.68 -9.79
CA ILE A 946 -0.92 -6.36 -10.90
C ILE A 946 -0.15 -6.12 -12.21
N ASP A 947 0.30 -4.89 -12.44
CA ASP A 947 1.10 -4.50 -13.60
C ASP A 947 2.45 -5.24 -13.68
N ILE A 948 3.12 -5.51 -12.55
CA ILE A 948 4.37 -6.29 -12.53
C ILE A 948 4.16 -7.68 -13.12
N VAL A 949 3.08 -8.37 -12.76
CA VAL A 949 2.81 -9.71 -13.29
C VAL A 949 2.61 -9.67 -14.81
N THR A 950 1.84 -8.70 -15.30
CA THR A 950 1.42 -8.65 -16.72
C THR A 950 2.45 -7.99 -17.63
N ARG A 951 3.06 -6.87 -17.24
CA ARG A 951 4.07 -6.16 -18.04
C ARG A 951 5.50 -6.57 -17.75
N ALA A 952 5.85 -6.81 -16.48
CA ALA A 952 7.25 -7.06 -16.11
C ALA A 952 7.62 -8.54 -16.28
N PHE A 953 6.92 -9.45 -15.58
CA PHE A 953 7.20 -10.89 -15.61
C PHE A 953 6.71 -11.56 -16.89
N ALA A 954 5.46 -11.32 -17.30
CA ALA A 954 4.98 -11.79 -18.61
C ALA A 954 5.57 -10.98 -19.78
N GLY A 955 6.14 -9.81 -19.49
CA GLY A 955 6.95 -9.05 -20.45
C GLY A 955 6.14 -8.26 -21.49
N LEU A 956 4.86 -8.00 -21.25
CA LEU A 956 4.00 -7.24 -22.16
C LEU A 956 4.47 -5.78 -22.32
N ALA A 957 4.72 -5.35 -23.55
CA ALA A 957 5.01 -3.97 -23.91
C ALA A 957 4.00 -3.45 -24.94
N LEU A 958 3.07 -2.60 -24.47
CA LEU A 958 1.98 -2.02 -25.28
C LEU A 958 2.39 -0.77 -26.08
N LEU A 959 3.52 -0.15 -25.73
CA LEU A 959 4.06 1.01 -26.46
C LEU A 959 4.73 0.61 -27.78
N ASP A 960 5.07 -0.67 -27.95
CA ASP A 960 5.58 -1.17 -29.22
C ASP A 960 4.45 -1.28 -30.26
N ASP A 961 4.79 -1.07 -31.54
CA ASP A 961 3.89 -1.35 -32.66
C ASP A 961 4.58 -2.30 -33.67
N PRO A 962 4.14 -3.58 -33.76
CA PRO A 962 3.09 -4.23 -32.95
C PRO A 962 3.47 -4.41 -31.48
N PRO A 963 2.50 -4.61 -30.55
CA PRO A 963 2.79 -4.90 -29.14
C PRO A 963 3.66 -6.15 -28.99
N SER A 964 4.48 -6.19 -27.95
CA SER A 964 5.46 -7.27 -27.76
C SER A 964 5.39 -7.96 -26.41
N PHE A 965 5.91 -9.18 -26.34
CA PHE A 965 6.14 -9.96 -25.14
C PHE A 965 7.63 -10.29 -25.03
N HIS A 966 8.18 -10.07 -23.83
CA HIS A 966 9.52 -10.45 -23.40
C HIS A 966 9.46 -11.24 -22.09
N PRO A 967 8.91 -12.47 -22.09
CA PRO A 967 8.64 -13.20 -20.86
C PRO A 967 9.90 -13.50 -20.06
N HIS A 968 9.84 -13.29 -18.76
CA HIS A 968 10.94 -13.60 -17.84
C HIS A 968 10.38 -13.90 -16.44
N LEU A 969 9.86 -15.12 -16.24
CA LEU A 969 9.29 -15.53 -14.95
C LEU A 969 10.38 -15.80 -13.90
N PRO A 970 10.22 -15.32 -12.65
CA PRO A 970 11.08 -15.73 -11.54
C PRO A 970 10.79 -17.18 -11.12
N SER A 971 11.73 -17.83 -10.45
CA SER A 971 11.61 -19.26 -10.08
C SER A 971 10.45 -19.57 -9.11
N GLY A 972 9.99 -18.57 -8.35
CA GLY A 972 8.83 -18.69 -7.45
C GLY A 972 7.47 -18.58 -8.15
N LEU A 973 7.46 -18.32 -9.47
CA LEU A 973 6.25 -18.17 -10.26
C LEU A 973 6.29 -19.11 -11.46
N HIS A 974 5.66 -20.28 -11.32
CA HIS A 974 5.77 -21.34 -12.32
C HIS A 974 4.84 -21.15 -13.52
N HIS A 975 3.70 -20.49 -13.30
CA HIS A 975 2.69 -20.26 -14.32
C HIS A 975 1.91 -18.96 -14.05
N VAL A 976 1.52 -18.28 -15.13
CA VAL A 976 0.63 -17.12 -15.11
C VAL A 976 -0.43 -17.26 -16.19
N ASP A 977 -1.70 -17.08 -15.83
CA ASP A 977 -2.83 -16.95 -16.77
C ASP A 977 -3.58 -15.63 -16.51
N PHE A 978 -3.80 -14.85 -17.58
CA PHE A 978 -4.57 -13.61 -17.54
C PHE A 978 -5.16 -13.27 -18.91
N ARG A 979 -5.96 -12.19 -18.96
CA ARG A 979 -6.58 -11.71 -20.22
C ARG A 979 -6.38 -10.21 -20.36
N LEU A 980 -6.44 -9.69 -21.58
CA LEU A 980 -6.41 -8.26 -21.85
C LEU A 980 -7.12 -7.93 -23.16
N HIS A 981 -7.62 -6.70 -23.27
CA HIS A 981 -8.12 -6.13 -24.50
C HIS A 981 -7.01 -5.33 -25.20
N HIS A 982 -6.85 -5.56 -26.50
CA HIS A 982 -6.03 -4.73 -27.37
C HIS A 982 -6.76 -4.49 -28.69
N ARG A 983 -6.97 -3.21 -29.03
CA ARG A 983 -7.66 -2.75 -30.26
C ARG A 983 -8.95 -3.52 -30.55
N GLY A 984 -9.76 -3.70 -29.51
CA GLY A 984 -11.06 -4.36 -29.57
C GLY A 984 -11.04 -5.90 -29.51
N GLN A 985 -9.87 -6.55 -29.42
CA GLN A 985 -9.80 -8.00 -29.24
C GLN A 985 -9.45 -8.40 -27.80
N LEU A 986 -10.16 -9.39 -27.27
CA LEU A 986 -9.80 -10.06 -26.03
C LEU A 986 -8.75 -11.14 -26.29
N ILE A 987 -7.57 -10.95 -25.71
CA ILE A 987 -6.42 -11.85 -25.78
C ILE A 987 -6.26 -12.54 -24.42
N GLY A 988 -6.33 -13.87 -24.39
CA GLY A 988 -5.91 -14.68 -23.25
C GLY A 988 -4.43 -15.03 -23.36
N VAL A 989 -3.70 -14.84 -22.27
CA VAL A 989 -2.27 -15.05 -22.14
C VAL A 989 -2.05 -16.11 -21.07
N SER A 990 -1.36 -17.19 -21.42
CA SER A 990 -0.98 -18.25 -20.49
C SER A 990 0.50 -18.56 -20.71
N LEU A 991 1.33 -18.44 -19.69
CA LEU A 991 2.77 -18.66 -19.82
C LEU A 991 3.37 -19.44 -18.64
N ASP A 992 4.38 -20.24 -18.95
CA ASP A 992 5.31 -20.85 -18.01
C ASP A 992 6.75 -20.52 -18.43
N HIS A 993 7.74 -21.20 -17.85
CA HIS A 993 9.16 -20.96 -18.18
C HIS A 993 9.55 -21.41 -19.61
N ASP A 994 8.77 -22.28 -20.26
CA ASP A 994 9.11 -22.91 -21.53
C ASP A 994 8.23 -22.42 -22.69
N ARG A 995 7.02 -21.93 -22.40
CA ARG A 995 5.99 -21.63 -23.40
C ARG A 995 5.16 -20.41 -23.05
N LEU A 996 4.87 -19.62 -24.09
CA LEU A 996 3.83 -18.60 -24.12
C LEU A 996 2.71 -19.04 -25.05
N ARG A 997 1.49 -19.08 -24.53
CA ARG A 997 0.26 -19.36 -25.28
C ARG A 997 -0.60 -18.11 -25.35
N LEU A 998 -0.93 -17.70 -26.57
CA LEU A 998 -1.83 -16.58 -26.86
C LEU A 998 -3.11 -17.12 -27.47
N THR A 999 -4.26 -16.70 -26.94
CA THR A 999 -5.59 -17.09 -27.42
C THR A 999 -6.42 -15.86 -27.72
N THR A 1000 -7.21 -15.87 -28.80
CA THR A 1000 -8.15 -14.80 -29.12
C THR A 1000 -9.58 -15.32 -29.05
N ALA A 1001 -10.47 -14.60 -28.37
CA ALA A 1001 -11.90 -14.91 -28.37
C ALA A 1001 -12.59 -14.36 -29.63
N ALA A 1002 -13.69 -14.99 -30.04
CA ALA A 1002 -14.45 -14.60 -31.24
C ALA A 1002 -15.42 -13.44 -30.95
N ASP A 1003 -14.90 -12.22 -30.81
CA ASP A 1003 -15.75 -11.02 -30.67
C ASP A 1003 -15.88 -10.29 -32.02
N GLY A 1004 -16.60 -10.93 -32.96
CA GLY A 1004 -16.97 -10.33 -34.24
C GLY A 1004 -15.84 -10.26 -35.29
N PRO A 1005 -16.02 -9.48 -36.37
CA PRO A 1005 -15.06 -9.35 -37.46
C PRO A 1005 -13.90 -8.40 -37.09
N SER A 1006 -13.10 -8.79 -36.10
CA SER A 1006 -11.91 -8.04 -35.71
C SER A 1006 -10.75 -8.32 -36.69
N ALA A 1007 -10.03 -7.27 -37.12
CA ALA A 1007 -8.86 -7.44 -37.98
C ALA A 1007 -7.75 -8.20 -37.22
N PRO A 1008 -7.03 -9.15 -37.83
CA PRO A 1008 -5.97 -9.89 -37.16
C PRO A 1008 -4.94 -8.96 -36.50
N ILE A 1009 -4.54 -9.26 -35.26
CA ILE A 1009 -3.51 -8.49 -34.55
C ILE A 1009 -2.16 -9.15 -34.81
N GLU A 1010 -1.12 -8.34 -34.98
CA GLU A 1010 0.26 -8.82 -34.96
C GLU A 1010 0.82 -8.57 -33.56
N VAL A 1011 1.57 -9.55 -33.04
CA VAL A 1011 2.25 -9.48 -31.75
C VAL A 1011 3.68 -9.94 -31.94
N ARG A 1012 4.63 -9.31 -31.27
CA ARG A 1012 6.05 -9.71 -31.28
C ARG A 1012 6.39 -10.52 -30.04
N VAL A 1013 7.00 -11.70 -30.19
CA VAL A 1013 7.54 -12.49 -29.08
C VAL A 1013 9.04 -12.63 -29.30
N GLY A 1014 9.84 -11.93 -28.50
CA GLY A 1014 11.28 -11.74 -28.76
C GLY A 1014 11.53 -11.14 -30.15
N HIS A 1015 12.12 -11.93 -31.05
CA HIS A 1015 12.37 -11.52 -32.45
C HIS A 1015 11.32 -12.01 -33.45
N ARG A 1016 10.34 -12.82 -33.02
CA ARG A 1016 9.35 -13.46 -33.90
C ARG A 1016 8.09 -12.60 -33.97
N ARG A 1017 7.58 -12.38 -35.18
CA ARG A 1017 6.25 -11.79 -35.39
C ARG A 1017 5.22 -12.91 -35.48
N VAL A 1018 4.18 -12.81 -34.66
CA VAL A 1018 3.08 -13.76 -34.56
C VAL A 1018 1.81 -13.05 -34.96
N ARG A 1019 1.11 -13.60 -35.95
CA ARG A 1019 -0.20 -13.09 -36.36
C ARG A 1019 -1.27 -13.87 -35.62
N LEU A 1020 -2.17 -13.17 -34.94
CA LEU A 1020 -3.30 -13.70 -34.21
C LEU A 1020 -4.60 -13.39 -34.99
N PRO A 1021 -5.11 -14.33 -35.80
CA PRO A 1021 -6.48 -14.23 -36.31
C PRO A 1021 -7.47 -14.42 -35.14
N GLY A 1022 -8.70 -13.92 -35.29
CA GLY A 1022 -9.76 -14.21 -34.32
C GLY A 1022 -9.99 -15.72 -34.16
N ASN A 1023 -10.37 -16.16 -32.96
CA ASN A 1023 -10.63 -17.56 -32.61
C ASN A 1023 -9.45 -18.51 -32.85
N THR A 1024 -8.24 -18.06 -32.53
CA THR A 1024 -7.01 -18.84 -32.72
C THR A 1024 -6.27 -18.99 -31.40
N ALA A 1025 -5.58 -20.12 -31.23
CA ALA A 1025 -4.56 -20.30 -30.20
C ALA A 1025 -3.20 -20.44 -30.90
N VAL A 1026 -2.21 -19.70 -30.44
CA VAL A 1026 -0.83 -19.79 -30.91
C VAL A 1026 0.09 -20.06 -29.73
N ASP A 1027 0.99 -21.02 -29.93
CA ASP A 1027 1.99 -21.42 -28.95
C ASP A 1027 3.38 -21.02 -29.44
N VAL A 1028 4.13 -20.38 -28.56
CA VAL A 1028 5.49 -19.93 -28.80
C VAL A 1028 6.38 -20.52 -27.72
N GLU A 1029 7.40 -21.28 -28.14
CA GLU A 1029 8.48 -21.76 -27.29
C GLU A 1029 9.42 -20.58 -26.97
N LEU A 1030 9.80 -20.44 -25.69
CA LEU A 1030 10.51 -19.27 -25.14
C LEU A 1030 12.04 -19.40 -25.16
#